data_AF-A0AAW0L706-F1
#
_entry.id   AF-A0AAW0L706-F1
#
_cell.length_a   1.000
_cell.length_b   1.000
_cell.length_c   1.000
_cell.angle_alpha   90.00
_cell.angle_beta   90.00
_cell.angle_gamma   90.00
#
_symmetry.space_group_name_H-M   'P 1'
#
loop_
_entity.id
_entity.type
_entity.pdbx_description
1 polymer ?
#
loop_
_entity_poly.entity_id
_entity_poly.type
_entity_poly.pdbx_seq_one_letter_code
_entity_poly.pdbx_strand_id
1 'polypeptide(L)'
;MSYHRQRPPPSPNPSQSRPSPAAPPLESDPYNIIPIHNLLAEHPSLRFPEVRAITTALRAVGDLRKPPHNQWAPHMDLLDWLALFFGFQNDNVRNQREHLVLHLANAQMRLSPPPDNIDALDAAVLRKFRKKLLRNYTNWCSYLGKKSNIWISDRREAAADHRRELLYVSLFLLIWGESANLRFVPECICFIFHNMAMELNKILEDYIDENTGQPVQPSVSGENAFLNCVVKPIYETIRAEVESSKNGSAPHSVWRNYDDINEYFWSKRCFQKLRWPIDLGSNFFVTSEGGARRKHVGKTGFVEQRSFWNLLRSFDRLWVMLVLFLQAAIIVAWEERRYPWEALQTRDVQAKVLTVFFTWSGMRFLQSLLDAGMQYSLVSRETLGLGVRMVMKSVVAAIWILVFGVFYGRIWTQRNRDRRWSAEANRRFVTFLEVALVFILPELLAVVLFVIPWIRNFLEETNLKIFYMLTWWFQGRTFVGRGLREGLVDNIKYTLFWILVLATKFLFSYFLQVKPMIAPTKALLDLKDVQYEWYQLFNNSNRLAVGLLWIPVVLIYLMDIQIWYSIYSSFVGAGVGLFQHLGEIRNIEQLRLRFQFFASAIQFNLMPEEQLLNARGMRNRFKDAIHRLKLRYGLGRPYRKLESSQVEAKRFALIWNEIILTFREEDIISDREQELLELPPNSWNVRVIRWPCFLLCNELLLALSQAKELLDAPDKWLWYKVCKNEYRRCAVIEAYDCIKHLLLEIIKRNTEEHSIMTIFFQEIDHSIEIERFTKTFNMTVLPQLHTQLIKLVQLLNKPKKDTAQVVNTLQAIYEIAKRDLFKDKRSIDQLREDGLAPRSPASTQGLLFENAVELPNSDNETFYRQVRRLHTILTSRDSMHDIPVNLEARRRIAFFSNSLFMNMPHAPQVEKMMAFSVLTPYYSEEVIYSKEQLKSENEDGISILFYLQTIYADEWKNFMERMRREGMVKDTEIWNTKLRDLRLWASYRGQTLSRTVRGMMYYYRALKMLAFLDSASEMDIREGSQELGSMRRDSGFDGYSSERSPSSRSLSRASSSLGLLLKGHEYGTALMKFTYVVACQIYGTQKAKKDPHAEEILYLMKSNEALRVAYVDEVSTGRGEKEFYSVLVKYDHQLEREVEIYRTMNLVHVEVMAMVVIMAVP
;
A
#
# COMPACT_ATOMS: atom_id res chain seq x y z
N MET A 1 -93.94 -8.77 21.41
CA MET A 1 -93.86 -7.78 22.51
C MET A 1 -93.70 -8.55 23.81
N SER A 2 -92.45 -8.74 24.25
CA SER A 2 -92.10 -9.64 25.35
C SER A 2 -91.04 -8.97 26.22
N TYR A 3 -91.50 -8.43 27.34
CA TYR A 3 -90.70 -8.00 28.47
C TYR A 3 -90.75 -9.10 29.54
N HIS A 4 -89.61 -9.62 29.98
CA HIS A 4 -89.19 -9.49 31.38
C HIS A 4 -87.84 -10.18 31.64
N ARG A 5 -87.05 -9.45 32.42
CA ARG A 5 -85.71 -9.73 32.95
C ARG A 5 -85.61 -11.06 33.71
N GLN A 6 -84.51 -11.79 33.48
CA GLN A 6 -83.93 -12.72 34.45
C GLN A 6 -82.41 -12.49 34.57
N ARG A 7 -81.93 -12.82 35.77
CA ARG A 7 -80.64 -12.52 36.41
C ARG A 7 -79.41 -13.06 35.68
N PRO A 8 -78.22 -12.46 35.89
CA PRO A 8 -76.95 -13.06 35.50
C PRO A 8 -76.52 -14.16 36.48
N PRO A 9 -76.02 -15.31 36.01
CA PRO A 9 -75.22 -16.27 36.79
C PRO A 9 -73.70 -16.07 36.55
N PRO A 10 -72.84 -16.74 37.35
CA PRO A 10 -71.54 -16.23 37.79
C PRO A 10 -70.36 -16.57 36.88
N SER A 11 -69.26 -15.85 37.10
CA SER A 11 -67.98 -15.87 36.36
C SER A 11 -67.18 -17.18 36.46
N PRO A 12 -66.63 -17.69 35.33
CA PRO A 12 -65.64 -18.77 35.34
C PRO A 12 -64.19 -18.29 35.11
N ASN A 13 -63.27 -19.18 35.46
CA ASN A 13 -61.82 -19.06 35.66
C ASN A 13 -60.96 -18.37 34.57
N PRO A 14 -59.79 -17.82 34.96
CA PRO A 14 -58.84 -17.14 34.08
C PRO A 14 -57.90 -18.14 33.40
N SER A 15 -58.31 -18.70 32.27
CA SER A 15 -57.41 -19.46 31.40
C SER A 15 -57.86 -19.38 29.95
N GLN A 16 -57.60 -18.24 29.30
CA GLN A 16 -57.55 -18.08 27.84
C GLN A 16 -56.96 -16.70 27.53
N SER A 17 -55.64 -16.58 27.65
CA SER A 17 -54.91 -15.45 27.07
C SER A 17 -55.04 -15.53 25.55
N ARG A 18 -55.64 -14.49 24.96
CA ARG A 18 -55.48 -14.15 23.53
C ARG A 18 -53.98 -14.24 23.18
N PRO A 19 -53.60 -14.75 22.00
CA PRO A 19 -52.21 -14.63 21.57
C PRO A 19 -51.88 -13.15 21.53
N SER A 20 -50.91 -12.76 22.36
CA SER A 20 -50.25 -11.47 22.28
C SER A 20 -49.88 -11.21 20.82
N PRO A 21 -50.03 -9.98 20.28
CA PRO A 21 -49.43 -9.67 18.99
C PRO A 21 -47.96 -10.09 19.07
N ALA A 22 -47.53 -10.93 18.13
CA ALA A 22 -46.16 -11.40 18.05
C ALA A 22 -45.25 -10.18 18.24
N ALA A 23 -44.36 -10.24 19.23
CA ALA A 23 -43.33 -9.25 19.39
C ALA A 23 -42.65 -9.07 18.01
N PRO A 24 -42.44 -7.83 17.54
CA PRO A 24 -41.69 -7.63 16.31
C PRO A 24 -40.37 -8.41 16.41
N PRO A 25 -39.90 -9.03 15.32
CA PRO A 25 -38.64 -9.76 15.34
C PRO A 25 -37.58 -8.83 15.93
N LEU A 26 -36.86 -9.31 16.96
CA LEU A 26 -35.75 -8.60 17.60
C LEU A 26 -34.86 -8.02 16.49
N GLU A 27 -34.90 -6.70 16.29
CA GLU A 27 -33.99 -6.03 15.38
C GLU A 27 -32.57 -6.37 15.86
N SER A 28 -31.79 -7.04 15.03
CA SER A 28 -30.41 -7.38 15.34
C SER A 28 -29.61 -6.10 15.48
N ASP A 29 -28.91 -5.93 16.61
CA ASP A 29 -28.06 -4.75 16.83
C ASP A 29 -27.06 -4.54 15.69
N PRO A 30 -26.89 -3.31 15.20
CA PRO A 30 -25.96 -3.01 14.13
C PRO A 30 -24.50 -3.24 14.56
N TYR A 31 -23.69 -3.70 13.61
CA TYR A 31 -22.26 -4.00 13.78
C TYR A 31 -21.44 -3.50 12.58
N ASN A 32 -20.13 -3.31 12.71
CA ASN A 32 -19.30 -2.82 11.59
C ASN A 32 -18.87 -3.96 10.65
N ILE A 33 -18.12 -4.93 11.19
CA ILE A 33 -17.44 -6.03 10.51
C ILE A 33 -17.86 -7.37 11.12
N ILE A 34 -17.89 -7.50 12.45
CA ILE A 34 -18.21 -8.72 13.19
C ILE A 34 -19.39 -8.47 14.17
N PRO A 35 -20.46 -9.29 14.13
CA PRO A 35 -21.55 -9.21 15.10
C PRO A 35 -21.18 -9.88 16.43
N ILE A 36 -20.44 -9.19 17.29
CA ILE A 36 -19.92 -9.73 18.57
C ILE A 36 -21.01 -9.88 19.63
N HIS A 37 -22.07 -9.07 19.52
CA HIS A 37 -23.19 -9.07 20.45
C HIS A 37 -24.10 -10.31 20.30
N ASN A 38 -24.23 -10.84 19.08
CA ASN A 38 -25.04 -12.01 18.77
C ASN A 38 -24.19 -13.16 18.21
N LEU A 39 -23.65 -13.99 19.10
CA LEU A 39 -22.87 -15.19 18.73
C LEU A 39 -23.71 -16.25 17.98
N LEU A 40 -25.04 -16.15 18.00
CA LEU A 40 -25.96 -17.04 17.29
C LEU A 40 -26.34 -16.51 15.91
N ALA A 41 -25.85 -15.31 15.51
CA ALA A 41 -26.08 -14.78 14.17
C ALA A 41 -25.39 -15.68 13.12
N GLU A 42 -26.08 -15.96 12.01
CA GLU A 42 -25.52 -16.67 10.85
C GLU A 42 -24.55 -15.77 10.06
N HIS A 43 -23.48 -15.29 10.70
CA HIS A 43 -22.47 -14.44 10.05
C HIS A 43 -21.20 -15.23 9.72
N PRO A 44 -20.65 -15.12 8.49
CA PRO A 44 -19.46 -15.86 8.08
C PRO A 44 -18.24 -15.69 9.01
N SER A 45 -18.05 -14.50 9.60
CA SER A 45 -16.93 -14.24 10.52
C SER A 45 -17.00 -15.03 11.84
N LEU A 46 -18.18 -15.47 12.27
CA LEU A 46 -18.36 -16.25 13.51
C LEU A 46 -18.04 -17.74 13.29
N ARG A 47 -17.85 -18.19 12.03
CA ARG A 47 -17.36 -19.54 11.72
C ARG A 47 -15.90 -19.73 12.15
N PHE A 48 -15.14 -18.64 12.25
CA PHE A 48 -13.76 -18.70 12.69
C PHE A 48 -13.67 -18.96 14.21
N PRO A 49 -13.06 -20.08 14.63
CA PRO A 49 -12.95 -20.44 16.04
C PRO A 49 -12.18 -19.38 16.85
N GLU A 50 -11.20 -18.68 16.25
CA GLU A 50 -10.43 -17.64 16.92
C GLU A 50 -11.31 -16.45 17.34
N VAL A 51 -12.27 -16.04 16.51
CA VAL A 51 -13.21 -14.95 16.82
C VAL A 51 -14.09 -15.33 18.01
N ARG A 52 -14.57 -16.59 18.04
CA ARG A 52 -15.37 -17.11 19.15
C ARG A 52 -14.54 -17.21 20.42
N ALA A 53 -13.31 -17.71 20.33
CA ALA A 53 -12.37 -17.88 21.45
C ALA A 53 -12.07 -16.56 22.19
N ILE A 54 -11.92 -15.45 21.46
CA ILE A 54 -11.67 -14.14 22.08
C ILE A 54 -12.96 -13.57 22.67
N THR A 55 -14.09 -13.74 21.99
CA THR A 55 -15.37 -13.28 22.51
C THR A 55 -15.75 -13.99 23.81
N THR A 56 -15.46 -15.30 23.92
CA THR A 56 -15.65 -16.05 25.17
C THR A 56 -14.67 -15.60 26.25
N ALA A 57 -13.41 -15.32 25.91
CA ALA A 57 -12.42 -14.78 26.85
C ALA A 57 -12.80 -13.40 27.42
N LEU A 58 -13.42 -12.53 26.63
CA LEU A 58 -13.92 -11.23 27.10
C LEU A 58 -15.13 -11.34 28.04
N ARG A 59 -15.99 -12.34 27.84
CA ARG A 59 -17.15 -12.60 28.71
C ARG A 59 -16.78 -13.25 30.05
N ALA A 60 -15.55 -13.70 30.22
CA ALA A 60 -15.05 -14.34 31.45
C ALA A 60 -14.78 -13.33 32.58
N VAL A 61 -15.82 -12.60 33.01
CA VAL A 61 -15.74 -11.61 34.11
C VAL A 61 -15.46 -12.31 35.44
N GLY A 62 -16.05 -13.48 35.68
CA GLY A 62 -15.81 -14.30 36.88
C GLY A 62 -16.19 -13.57 38.17
N ASP A 63 -15.34 -13.68 39.20
CA ASP A 63 -15.59 -13.15 40.55
C ASP A 63 -15.23 -11.67 40.75
N LEU A 64 -15.06 -10.89 39.67
CA LEU A 64 -14.74 -9.46 39.81
C LEU A 64 -15.87 -8.71 40.53
N ARG A 65 -15.49 -7.80 41.42
CA ARG A 65 -16.44 -6.93 42.12
C ARG A 65 -17.28 -6.12 41.13
N LYS A 66 -18.60 -6.17 41.31
CA LYS A 66 -19.55 -5.45 40.46
C LYS A 66 -19.59 -3.96 40.81
N PRO A 67 -19.81 -3.07 39.83
CA PRO A 67 -19.89 -1.63 40.07
C PRO A 67 -21.07 -1.30 41.01
N PRO A 68 -20.87 -0.44 42.03
CA PRO A 68 -21.86 -0.27 43.10
C PRO A 68 -23.14 0.48 42.70
N HIS A 69 -23.12 1.29 41.61
CA HIS A 69 -24.21 2.20 41.26
C HIS A 69 -25.01 1.79 39.99
N ASN A 70 -24.62 0.73 39.28
CA ASN A 70 -25.23 0.32 38.00
C ASN A 70 -25.68 -1.16 38.02
N GLN A 71 -26.79 -1.47 37.36
CA GLN A 71 -27.29 -2.86 37.24
C GLN A 71 -26.39 -3.68 36.31
N TRP A 72 -25.82 -4.77 36.82
CA TRP A 72 -24.99 -5.69 36.05
C TRP A 72 -25.85 -6.73 35.31
N ALA A 73 -25.81 -6.72 33.98
CA ALA A 73 -26.51 -7.70 33.14
C ALA A 73 -25.61 -8.90 32.79
N PRO A 74 -26.18 -10.12 32.63
CA PRO A 74 -25.38 -11.33 32.37
C PRO A 74 -24.69 -11.37 31.00
N HIS A 75 -25.08 -10.50 30.07
CA HIS A 75 -24.44 -10.38 28.74
C HIS A 75 -23.25 -9.41 28.72
N MET A 76 -22.99 -8.67 29.82
CA MET A 76 -21.92 -7.69 29.91
C MET A 76 -20.54 -8.36 30.05
N ASP A 77 -19.52 -7.74 29.47
CA ASP A 77 -18.16 -8.27 29.40
C ASP A 77 -17.13 -7.41 30.17
N LEU A 78 -15.84 -7.77 30.07
CA LEU A 78 -14.75 -7.05 30.75
C LEU A 78 -14.64 -5.57 30.33
N LEU A 79 -15.04 -5.20 29.10
CA LEU A 79 -15.00 -3.81 28.66
C LEU A 79 -16.17 -3.01 29.24
N ASP A 80 -17.36 -3.61 29.33
CA ASP A 80 -18.50 -3.00 30.03
C ASP A 80 -18.16 -2.77 31.51
N TRP A 81 -17.44 -3.71 32.13
CA TRP A 81 -16.94 -3.57 33.49
C TRP A 81 -16.03 -2.33 33.63
N LEU A 82 -15.05 -2.16 32.74
CA LEU A 82 -14.18 -0.98 32.74
C LEU A 82 -14.96 0.32 32.48
N ALA A 83 -15.93 0.27 31.57
CA ALA A 83 -16.77 1.41 31.21
C ALA A 83 -17.58 1.94 32.39
N LEU A 84 -18.18 1.04 33.17
CA LEU A 84 -19.00 1.39 34.34
C LEU A 84 -18.16 1.96 35.49
N PHE A 85 -16.91 1.50 35.66
CA PHE A 85 -16.03 2.05 36.70
C PHE A 85 -15.44 3.41 36.31
N PHE A 86 -14.88 3.55 35.11
CA PHE A 86 -14.14 4.74 34.70
C PHE A 86 -14.96 5.77 33.90
N GLY A 87 -16.21 5.46 33.54
CA GLY A 87 -17.12 6.39 32.88
C GLY A 87 -16.86 6.61 31.39
N PHE A 88 -16.57 5.53 30.65
CA PHE A 88 -16.40 5.55 29.18
C PHE A 88 -17.75 5.53 28.45
N GLN A 89 -17.79 6.08 27.23
CA GLN A 89 -18.97 6.13 26.36
C GLN A 89 -19.34 4.75 25.80
N ASN A 90 -20.63 4.39 25.81
CA ASN A 90 -21.10 3.06 25.38
C ASN A 90 -20.68 2.69 23.94
N ASP A 91 -20.82 3.61 22.98
CA ASP A 91 -20.43 3.32 21.59
C ASP A 91 -18.91 3.28 21.38
N ASN A 92 -18.11 3.97 22.21
CA ASN A 92 -16.65 3.79 22.23
C ASN A 92 -16.30 2.37 22.70
N VAL A 93 -16.98 1.88 23.75
CA VAL A 93 -16.82 0.51 24.26
C VAL A 93 -17.14 -0.52 23.20
N ARG A 94 -18.27 -0.37 22.48
CA ARG A 94 -18.66 -1.27 21.38
C ARG A 94 -17.62 -1.27 20.25
N ASN A 95 -17.13 -0.10 19.86
CA ASN A 95 -16.09 0.04 18.85
C ASN A 95 -14.76 -0.60 19.26
N GLN A 96 -14.24 -0.29 20.47
CA GLN A 96 -12.98 -0.86 20.95
C GLN A 96 -13.08 -2.37 21.21
N ARG A 97 -14.25 -2.88 21.57
CA ARG A 97 -14.53 -4.32 21.67
C ARG A 97 -14.32 -5.00 20.33
N GLU A 98 -14.93 -4.47 19.28
CA GLU A 98 -14.78 -5.02 17.93
C GLU A 98 -13.34 -4.95 17.42
N HIS A 99 -12.70 -3.81 17.63
CA HIS A 99 -11.29 -3.60 17.29
C HIS A 99 -10.35 -4.60 18.00
N LEU A 100 -10.55 -4.83 19.30
CA LEU A 100 -9.75 -5.78 20.09
C LEU A 100 -9.93 -7.22 19.59
N VAL A 101 -11.18 -7.63 19.35
CA VAL A 101 -11.51 -8.97 18.83
C VAL A 101 -10.85 -9.17 17.47
N LEU A 102 -10.97 -8.22 16.54
CA LEU A 102 -10.35 -8.28 15.23
C LEU A 102 -8.82 -8.40 15.31
N HIS A 103 -8.16 -7.61 16.16
CA HIS A 103 -6.70 -7.66 16.28
C HIS A 103 -6.19 -8.97 16.84
N LEU A 104 -6.80 -9.46 17.92
CA LEU A 104 -6.41 -10.72 18.54
C LEU A 104 -6.73 -11.90 17.61
N ALA A 105 -7.88 -11.89 16.94
CA ALA A 105 -8.28 -12.97 16.03
C ALA A 105 -7.30 -13.04 14.84
N ASN A 106 -7.03 -11.90 14.21
CA ASN A 106 -6.04 -11.81 13.13
C ASN A 106 -4.63 -12.18 13.58
N ALA A 107 -4.25 -11.94 14.85
CA ALA A 107 -2.95 -12.33 15.37
C ALA A 107 -2.86 -13.84 15.68
N GLN A 108 -3.95 -14.44 16.17
CA GLN A 108 -4.04 -15.88 16.44
C GLN A 108 -4.09 -16.70 15.14
N MET A 109 -4.85 -16.26 14.13
CA MET A 109 -4.88 -16.87 12.79
C MET A 109 -3.49 -16.95 12.14
N ARG A 110 -2.58 -16.02 12.48
CA ARG A 110 -1.22 -15.96 11.96
C ARG A 110 -0.20 -16.82 12.71
N LEU A 111 -0.61 -17.52 13.76
CA LEU A 111 0.30 -18.43 14.46
C LEU A 111 0.62 -19.63 13.58
N SER A 112 1.92 -19.95 13.50
CA SER A 112 2.44 -21.13 12.83
C SER A 112 3.51 -21.76 13.74
N PRO A 113 3.27 -22.96 14.33
CA PRO A 113 2.05 -23.78 14.20
C PRO A 113 0.81 -23.13 14.86
N PRO A 114 -0.42 -23.57 14.51
CA PRO A 114 -1.65 -23.13 15.18
C PRO A 114 -1.62 -23.51 16.68
N PRO A 115 -2.40 -22.83 17.53
CA PRO A 115 -2.43 -23.10 18.97
C PRO A 115 -3.00 -24.50 19.27
N ASP A 116 -2.57 -25.08 20.40
CA ASP A 116 -2.99 -26.43 20.84
C ASP A 116 -4.52 -26.54 21.04
N ASN A 117 -5.18 -25.44 21.45
CA ASN A 117 -6.63 -25.33 21.52
C ASN A 117 -7.10 -24.11 20.72
N ILE A 118 -7.80 -24.35 19.61
CA ILE A 118 -8.22 -23.31 18.67
C ILE A 118 -9.41 -22.50 19.23
N ASP A 119 -10.23 -23.09 20.10
CA ASP A 119 -11.39 -22.44 20.72
C ASP A 119 -11.03 -21.62 21.98
N ALA A 120 -9.74 -21.50 22.32
CA ALA A 120 -9.24 -20.68 23.42
C ALA A 120 -8.22 -19.62 22.94
N LEU A 121 -8.18 -18.47 23.63
CA LEU A 121 -7.21 -17.42 23.35
C LEU A 121 -5.81 -17.84 23.83
N ASP A 122 -4.82 -17.82 22.92
CA ASP A 122 -3.44 -18.13 23.25
C ASP A 122 -2.77 -16.98 24.04
N ALA A 123 -2.25 -17.31 25.23
CA ALA A 123 -1.45 -16.45 26.11
C ALA A 123 -0.36 -15.66 25.37
N ALA A 124 0.34 -16.33 24.45
CA ALA A 124 1.47 -15.79 23.72
C ALA A 124 1.04 -14.69 22.74
N VAL A 125 -0.16 -14.79 22.16
CA VAL A 125 -0.74 -13.78 21.26
C VAL A 125 -1.05 -12.53 22.05
N LEU A 126 -1.80 -12.67 23.14
CA LEU A 126 -2.15 -11.55 24.01
C LEU A 126 -0.91 -10.86 24.58
N ARG A 127 0.06 -11.63 25.07
CA ARG A 127 1.32 -11.10 25.61
C ARG A 127 2.12 -10.32 24.56
N LYS A 128 2.22 -10.83 23.33
CA LYS A 128 2.88 -10.12 22.22
C LYS A 128 2.12 -8.85 21.84
N PHE A 129 0.79 -8.91 21.78
CA PHE A 129 -0.06 -7.77 21.49
C PHE A 129 0.10 -6.66 22.54
N ARG A 130 -0.06 -7.00 23.83
CA ARG A 130 0.17 -6.09 24.96
C ARG A 130 1.55 -5.45 24.93
N LYS A 131 2.61 -6.24 24.75
CA LYS A 131 3.99 -5.72 24.68
C LYS A 131 4.18 -4.74 23.52
N LYS A 132 3.52 -4.98 22.38
CA LYS A 132 3.55 -4.08 21.22
C LYS A 132 2.76 -2.80 21.49
N LEU A 133 1.54 -2.92 21.99
CA LEU A 133 0.63 -1.81 22.29
C LEU A 133 1.22 -0.87 23.36
N LEU A 134 1.68 -1.45 24.47
CA LEU A 134 2.21 -0.71 25.64
C LEU A 134 3.73 -0.49 25.58
N ARG A 135 4.35 -0.67 24.40
CA ARG A 135 5.80 -0.45 24.23
C ARG A 135 6.18 0.99 24.56
N ASN A 136 5.40 1.97 24.07
CA ASN A 136 5.68 3.38 24.33
C ASN A 136 5.57 3.68 25.83
N TYR A 137 4.51 3.20 26.49
CA TYR A 137 4.33 3.34 27.93
C TYR A 137 5.49 2.75 28.75
N THR A 138 5.96 1.56 28.37
CA THR A 138 7.09 0.89 29.04
C THR A 138 8.38 1.69 28.88
N ASN A 139 8.64 2.19 27.66
CA ASN A 139 9.79 3.04 27.37
C ASN A 139 9.72 4.38 28.11
N TRP A 140 8.54 4.99 28.16
CA TRP A 140 8.26 6.23 28.88
C TRP A 140 8.47 6.08 30.40
N CYS A 141 7.99 4.99 31.00
CA CYS A 141 8.23 4.67 32.41
C CYS A 141 9.73 4.48 32.70
N SER A 142 10.43 3.71 31.86
CA SER A 142 11.88 3.50 31.97
C SER A 142 12.65 4.82 31.86
N TYR A 143 12.26 5.68 30.92
CA TYR A 143 12.84 7.00 30.72
C TYR A 143 12.64 7.89 31.96
N LEU A 144 11.43 7.99 32.51
CA LEU A 144 11.19 8.78 33.71
C LEU A 144 11.75 8.13 34.99
N GLY A 145 12.21 6.88 34.93
CA GLY A 145 12.65 6.11 36.09
C GLY A 145 11.50 5.80 37.06
N LYS A 146 10.31 5.54 36.51
CA LYS A 146 9.10 5.15 37.25
C LYS A 146 8.85 3.65 37.04
N LYS A 147 8.40 2.96 38.09
CA LYS A 147 7.97 1.56 37.99
C LYS A 147 6.69 1.51 37.15
N SER A 148 6.57 0.48 36.31
CA SER A 148 5.33 0.22 35.56
C SER A 148 4.22 -0.23 36.51
N ASN A 149 3.00 0.24 36.30
CA ASN A 149 1.81 -0.22 37.05
C ASN A 149 1.16 -1.45 36.41
N ILE A 150 1.83 -2.10 35.47
CA ILE A 150 1.37 -3.37 34.90
C ILE A 150 1.88 -4.49 35.81
N TRP A 151 0.98 -5.16 36.53
CA TRP A 151 1.30 -6.25 37.45
C TRP A 151 0.83 -7.60 36.90
N ILE A 152 1.78 -8.38 36.40
CA ILE A 152 1.56 -9.72 35.85
C ILE A 152 2.64 -10.62 36.42
N SER A 153 2.24 -11.73 37.05
CA SER A 153 3.16 -12.71 37.63
C SER A 153 3.79 -13.60 36.55
N ASP A 154 5.08 -13.92 36.69
CA ASP A 154 5.79 -14.81 35.74
C ASP A 154 5.66 -16.32 36.11
N ARG A 155 4.89 -16.69 37.15
CA ARG A 155 4.76 -18.08 37.63
C ARG A 155 3.34 -18.51 38.01
N ARG A 156 2.94 -19.66 37.44
CA ARG A 156 1.92 -20.66 37.83
C ARG A 156 0.42 -20.29 37.88
N GLU A 157 -0.01 -19.02 37.89
CA GLU A 157 -1.46 -18.66 37.82
C GLU A 157 -1.89 -18.13 36.44
N ALA A 158 -1.78 -18.98 35.41
CA ALA A 158 -1.99 -18.57 34.03
C ALA A 158 -3.35 -17.88 33.81
N ALA A 159 -4.47 -18.43 34.29
CA ALA A 159 -5.81 -17.90 33.97
C ALA A 159 -6.10 -16.49 34.55
N ALA A 160 -5.68 -16.21 35.78
CA ALA A 160 -5.86 -14.89 36.41
C ALA A 160 -5.02 -13.81 35.72
N ASP A 161 -3.82 -14.16 35.28
CA ASP A 161 -2.92 -13.28 34.53
C ASP A 161 -3.47 -12.93 33.13
N HIS A 162 -4.18 -13.85 32.45
CA HIS A 162 -4.80 -13.56 31.14
C HIS A 162 -5.89 -12.49 31.24
N ARG A 163 -6.75 -12.59 32.26
CA ARG A 163 -7.82 -11.62 32.52
C ARG A 163 -7.24 -10.23 32.83
N ARG A 164 -6.20 -10.16 33.68
CA ARG A 164 -5.49 -8.91 33.98
C ARG A 164 -4.83 -8.30 32.73
N GLU A 165 -4.20 -9.14 31.89
CA GLU A 165 -3.63 -8.69 30.62
C GLU A 165 -4.69 -8.09 29.68
N LEU A 166 -5.87 -8.74 29.55
CA LEU A 166 -6.99 -8.23 28.77
C LEU A 166 -7.51 -6.89 29.33
N LEU A 167 -7.60 -6.75 30.64
CA LEU A 167 -8.04 -5.50 31.28
C LEU A 167 -7.08 -4.34 31.00
N TYR A 168 -5.76 -4.55 31.10
CA TYR A 168 -4.78 -3.49 30.77
C TYR A 168 -4.84 -3.07 29.29
N VAL A 169 -4.96 -4.04 28.39
CA VAL A 169 -5.08 -3.79 26.95
C VAL A 169 -6.37 -3.04 26.65
N SER A 170 -7.49 -3.50 27.22
CA SER A 170 -8.81 -2.89 27.04
C SER A 170 -8.84 -1.47 27.60
N LEU A 171 -8.31 -1.24 28.80
CA LEU A 171 -8.22 0.08 29.41
C LEU A 171 -7.44 1.06 28.52
N PHE A 172 -6.29 0.62 27.97
CA PHE A 172 -5.52 1.47 27.07
C PHE A 172 -6.28 1.81 25.79
N LEU A 173 -6.98 0.84 25.19
CA LEU A 173 -7.80 1.06 23.99
C LEU A 173 -9.00 1.98 24.26
N LEU A 174 -9.66 1.86 25.41
CA LEU A 174 -10.77 2.74 25.80
C LEU A 174 -10.29 4.19 26.01
N ILE A 175 -9.16 4.37 26.72
CA ILE A 175 -8.50 5.68 26.86
C ILE A 175 -8.15 6.24 25.48
N TRP A 176 -7.51 5.45 24.63
CA TRP A 176 -7.14 5.87 23.28
C TRP A 176 -8.37 6.26 22.45
N GLY A 177 -9.43 5.46 22.53
CA GLY A 177 -10.72 5.66 21.87
C GLY A 177 -11.31 7.04 22.13
N GLU A 178 -11.40 7.44 23.39
CA GLU A 178 -12.00 8.73 23.80
C GLU A 178 -11.02 9.91 23.87
N SER A 179 -9.71 9.68 23.70
CA SER A 179 -8.69 10.73 23.83
C SER A 179 -8.70 11.80 22.72
N ALA A 180 -9.48 11.62 21.64
CA ALA A 180 -9.60 12.57 20.51
C ALA A 180 -8.25 13.22 20.10
N ASN A 181 -8.12 14.56 20.21
CA ASN A 181 -6.92 15.31 19.83
C ASN A 181 -5.69 15.01 20.72
N LEU A 182 -5.88 14.45 21.93
CA LEU A 182 -4.77 14.10 22.83
C LEU A 182 -3.92 12.94 22.27
N ARG A 183 -4.37 12.25 21.21
CA ARG A 183 -3.58 11.23 20.49
C ARG A 183 -2.30 11.77 19.87
N PHE A 184 -2.24 13.07 19.56
CA PHE A 184 -1.02 13.75 19.12
C PHE A 184 -0.04 14.03 20.26
N VAL A 185 -0.44 13.72 21.49
CA VAL A 185 0.33 13.92 22.72
C VAL A 185 0.51 12.54 23.39
N PRO A 186 1.20 11.57 22.75
CA PRO A 186 1.23 10.18 23.19
C PRO A 186 1.80 9.98 24.60
N GLU A 187 2.69 10.85 25.08
CA GLU A 187 3.18 10.77 26.46
C GLU A 187 2.17 11.30 27.48
N CYS A 188 1.22 12.15 27.07
CA CYS A 188 0.04 12.49 27.88
C CYS A 188 -0.85 11.25 28.06
N ILE A 189 -1.08 10.48 27.00
CA ILE A 189 -1.83 9.22 27.09
C ILE A 189 -1.10 8.22 28.00
N CYS A 190 0.23 8.14 27.93
CA CYS A 190 1.02 7.31 28.85
C CYS A 190 0.83 7.73 30.32
N PHE A 191 0.75 9.04 30.59
CA PHE A 191 0.47 9.57 31.93
C PHE A 191 -0.94 9.21 32.42
N ILE A 192 -1.97 9.41 31.58
CA ILE A 192 -3.35 9.04 31.90
C ILE A 192 -3.45 7.54 32.19
N PHE A 193 -2.93 6.70 31.28
CA PHE A 193 -2.90 5.26 31.46
C PHE A 193 -2.11 4.82 32.69
N HIS A 194 -0.98 5.48 33.01
CA HIS A 194 -0.19 5.17 34.20
C HIS A 194 -1.04 5.25 35.47
N ASN A 195 -1.79 6.33 35.62
CA ASN A 195 -2.57 6.56 36.83
C ASN A 195 -3.86 5.73 36.86
N MET A 196 -4.57 5.60 35.74
CA MET A 196 -5.77 4.76 35.67
C MET A 196 -5.43 3.27 35.86
N ALA A 197 -4.28 2.80 35.37
CA ALA A 197 -3.81 1.43 35.64
C ALA A 197 -3.48 1.21 37.12
N MET A 198 -2.99 2.24 37.83
CA MET A 198 -2.79 2.18 39.28
C MET A 198 -4.11 2.07 40.03
N GLU A 199 -5.13 2.84 39.62
CA GLU A 199 -6.49 2.73 40.19
C GLU A 199 -7.13 1.38 39.89
N LEU A 200 -6.98 0.89 38.65
CA LEU A 200 -7.45 -0.44 38.27
C LEU A 200 -6.86 -1.53 39.17
N ASN A 201 -5.55 -1.47 39.46
CA ASN A 201 -4.92 -2.45 40.36
C ASN A 201 -5.49 -2.38 41.78
N LYS A 202 -5.73 -1.17 42.30
CA LYS A 202 -6.36 -0.99 43.62
C LYS A 202 -7.77 -1.59 43.67
N ILE A 203 -8.54 -1.45 42.58
CA ILE A 203 -9.88 -2.05 42.47
C ILE A 203 -9.78 -3.57 42.39
N LEU A 204 -8.82 -4.12 41.62
CA LEU A 204 -8.63 -5.56 41.48
C LEU A 204 -8.12 -6.26 42.75
N GLU A 205 -7.48 -5.53 43.65
CA GLU A 205 -7.01 -6.02 44.96
C GLU A 205 -7.98 -5.68 46.11
N ASP A 206 -9.17 -5.13 45.80
CA ASP A 206 -10.17 -4.68 46.77
C ASP A 206 -9.59 -3.80 47.89
N TYR A 207 -8.66 -2.91 47.53
CA TYR A 207 -8.04 -1.99 48.48
C TYR A 207 -9.11 -1.11 49.14
N ILE A 208 -9.01 -0.94 50.46
CA ILE A 208 -9.90 -0.06 51.23
C ILE A 208 -9.22 1.30 51.34
N ASP A 209 -9.89 2.34 50.86
CA ASP A 209 -9.37 3.70 50.98
C ASP A 209 -9.29 4.11 52.45
N GLU A 210 -8.09 4.43 52.92
CA GLU A 210 -7.80 4.78 54.31
C GLU A 210 -8.59 6.01 54.78
N ASN A 211 -8.96 6.90 53.86
CA ASN A 211 -9.68 8.13 54.19
C ASN A 211 -11.20 7.93 54.33
N THR A 212 -11.78 7.01 53.56
CA THR A 212 -13.24 6.82 53.48
C THR A 212 -13.71 5.52 54.15
N GLY A 213 -12.82 4.57 54.41
CA GLY A 213 -13.15 3.24 54.94
C GLY A 213 -13.98 2.38 53.98
N GLN A 214 -14.17 2.84 52.74
CA GLN A 214 -14.87 2.12 51.68
C GLN A 214 -13.87 1.55 50.67
N PRO A 215 -14.23 0.49 49.94
CA PRO A 215 -13.42 0.01 48.83
C PRO A 215 -13.16 1.13 47.81
N VAL A 216 -11.92 1.24 47.34
CA VAL A 216 -11.48 2.30 46.43
C VAL A 216 -12.39 2.40 45.21
N GLN A 217 -12.87 3.62 44.94
CA GLN A 217 -13.48 3.99 43.68
C GLN A 217 -12.48 4.77 42.84
N PRO A 218 -12.55 4.68 41.49
CA PRO A 218 -11.69 5.47 40.64
C PRO A 218 -11.96 6.96 40.82
N SER A 219 -10.92 7.78 40.65
CA SER A 219 -11.02 9.24 40.83
C SER A 219 -12.03 9.91 39.89
N VAL A 220 -12.35 9.23 38.79
CA VAL A 220 -13.30 9.66 37.76
C VAL A 220 -14.31 8.54 37.60
N SER A 221 -15.58 8.81 37.93
CA SER A 221 -16.69 7.85 37.82
C SER A 221 -17.98 8.59 37.45
N GLY A 222 -18.92 7.88 36.81
CA GLY A 222 -20.16 8.43 36.27
C GLY A 222 -20.22 8.40 34.74
N GLU A 223 -21.39 8.65 34.17
CA GLU A 223 -21.59 8.63 32.72
C GLU A 223 -20.78 9.74 32.02
N ASN A 224 -19.98 9.37 31.01
CA ASN A 224 -19.09 10.26 30.26
C ASN A 224 -18.06 11.02 31.14
N ALA A 225 -17.75 10.50 32.33
CA ALA A 225 -16.86 11.16 33.28
C ALA A 225 -15.42 11.25 32.75
N PHE A 226 -14.93 10.23 32.03
CA PHE A 226 -13.59 10.25 31.44
C PHE A 226 -13.43 11.42 30.45
N LEU A 227 -14.39 11.57 29.52
CA LEU A 227 -14.39 12.65 28.53
C LEU A 227 -14.43 14.03 29.20
N ASN A 228 -15.32 14.22 30.18
CA ASN A 228 -15.57 15.52 30.80
C ASN A 228 -14.50 15.93 31.82
N CYS A 229 -14.00 14.99 32.63
CA CYS A 229 -13.07 15.30 33.73
C CYS A 229 -11.59 15.14 33.36
N VAL A 230 -11.25 14.31 32.36
CA VAL A 230 -9.86 14.04 31.97
C VAL A 230 -9.52 14.69 30.63
N VAL A 231 -10.31 14.40 29.60
CA VAL A 231 -9.99 14.82 28.22
C VAL A 231 -10.29 16.30 28.00
N LYS A 232 -11.48 16.76 28.38
CA LYS A 232 -11.97 18.13 28.13
C LYS A 232 -11.05 19.24 28.67
N PRO A 233 -10.54 19.19 29.93
CA PRO A 233 -9.67 20.26 30.44
C PRO A 233 -8.34 20.41 29.68
N ILE A 234 -7.74 19.27 29.30
CA ILE A 234 -6.48 19.26 28.52
C ILE A 234 -6.76 19.76 27.09
N TYR A 235 -7.88 19.34 26.51
CA TYR A 235 -8.31 19.79 25.19
C TYR A 235 -8.56 21.30 25.14
N GLU A 236 -9.28 21.86 26.12
CA GLU A 236 -9.54 23.31 26.20
C GLU A 236 -8.24 24.13 26.27
N THR A 237 -7.21 23.60 26.93
CA THR A 237 -5.87 24.22 26.94
C THR A 237 -5.24 24.21 25.57
N ILE A 238 -5.30 23.08 24.85
CA ILE A 238 -4.78 22.97 23.48
C ILE A 238 -5.54 23.94 22.56
N ARG A 239 -6.86 24.01 22.68
CA ARG A 239 -7.71 24.91 21.89
C ARG A 239 -7.32 26.37 22.11
N ALA A 240 -7.18 26.80 23.36
CA ALA A 240 -6.76 28.16 23.69
C ALA A 240 -5.35 28.50 23.17
N GLU A 241 -4.40 27.55 23.20
CA GLU A 241 -3.07 27.74 22.62
C GLU A 241 -3.12 27.84 21.08
N VAL A 242 -3.98 27.07 20.41
CA VAL A 242 -4.20 27.16 18.96
C VAL A 242 -4.83 28.51 18.59
N GLU A 243 -5.84 28.97 19.33
CA GLU A 243 -6.45 30.30 19.14
C GLU A 243 -5.39 31.41 19.32
N SER A 244 -4.49 31.26 20.30
CA SER A 244 -3.37 32.20 20.53
C SER A 244 -2.34 32.25 19.39
N SER A 245 -2.29 31.21 18.54
CA SER A 245 -1.40 31.17 17.37
C SER A 245 -1.81 32.16 16.26
N LYS A 246 -3.04 32.69 16.29
CA LYS A 246 -3.62 33.57 15.27
C LYS A 246 -3.42 33.03 13.85
N ASN A 247 -3.82 31.79 13.61
CA ASN A 247 -3.65 31.06 12.33
C ASN A 247 -2.20 31.07 11.80
N GLY A 248 -1.22 30.92 12.70
CA GLY A 248 0.20 30.82 12.35
C GLY A 248 0.93 32.15 12.13
N SER A 249 0.26 33.29 12.32
CA SER A 249 0.88 34.61 12.24
C SER A 249 1.71 34.98 13.47
N ALA A 250 1.42 34.38 14.64
CA ALA A 250 2.16 34.63 15.87
C ALA A 250 3.57 34.01 15.86
N PRO A 251 4.58 34.66 16.49
CA PRO A 251 5.90 34.06 16.66
C PRO A 251 5.79 32.75 17.42
N HIS A 252 6.49 31.71 16.94
CA HIS A 252 6.44 30.38 17.55
C HIS A 252 6.93 30.35 18.99
N SER A 253 7.62 31.37 19.48
CA SER A 253 8.05 31.48 20.89
C SER A 253 6.94 31.82 21.88
N VAL A 254 5.77 32.28 21.42
CA VAL A 254 4.72 32.88 22.27
C VAL A 254 3.60 31.90 22.63
N TRP A 255 3.45 30.82 21.87
CA TRP A 255 2.40 29.81 22.02
C TRP A 255 2.99 28.40 21.97
N ARG A 256 2.27 27.41 22.53
CA ARG A 256 2.69 26.00 22.55
C ARG A 256 2.00 25.20 21.43
N ASN A 257 2.78 24.47 20.64
CA ASN A 257 2.22 23.47 19.73
C ASN A 257 2.00 22.13 20.47
N TYR A 258 1.48 21.12 19.76
CA TYR A 258 1.23 19.79 20.35
C TYR A 258 2.52 19.14 20.86
N ASP A 259 3.66 19.32 20.18
CA ASP A 259 4.96 18.81 20.60
C ASP A 259 5.43 19.44 21.92
N ASP A 260 5.25 20.76 22.08
CA ASP A 260 5.59 21.49 23.31
C ASP A 260 4.75 21.01 24.49
N ILE A 261 3.46 20.74 24.26
CA ILE A 261 2.55 20.18 25.25
C ILE A 261 2.95 18.74 25.60
N ASN A 262 3.36 17.96 24.60
CA ASN A 262 3.80 16.57 24.80
C ASN A 262 5.14 16.49 25.55
N GLU A 263 6.06 17.42 25.28
CA GLU A 263 7.36 17.51 25.97
C GLU A 263 7.21 17.72 27.48
N TYR A 264 6.13 18.39 27.92
CA TYR A 264 5.82 18.50 29.35
C TYR A 264 5.79 17.13 30.05
N PHE A 265 5.28 16.11 29.38
CA PHE A 265 5.18 14.73 29.85
C PHE A 265 6.48 13.93 29.72
N TRP A 266 7.54 14.50 29.11
CA TRP A 266 8.90 13.91 29.14
C TRP A 266 9.64 14.21 30.44
N SER A 267 9.00 14.93 31.36
CA SER A 267 9.60 15.31 32.63
C SER A 267 8.78 14.81 33.80
N LYS A 268 9.40 14.70 34.98
CA LYS A 268 8.69 14.37 36.23
C LYS A 268 7.71 15.48 36.68
N ARG A 269 7.60 16.59 35.93
CA ARG A 269 6.69 17.71 36.22
C ARG A 269 5.23 17.27 36.19
N CYS A 270 4.85 16.36 35.27
CA CYS A 270 3.48 15.85 35.22
C CYS A 270 3.05 15.22 36.56
N PHE A 271 3.90 14.40 37.17
CA PHE A 271 3.58 13.79 38.47
C PHE A 271 3.60 14.77 39.66
N GLN A 272 4.46 15.79 39.64
CA GLN A 272 4.64 16.70 40.77
C GLN A 272 3.65 17.88 40.77
N LYS A 273 3.38 18.43 39.58
CA LYS A 273 2.60 19.66 39.39
C LYS A 273 1.20 19.40 38.84
N LEU A 274 1.03 18.47 37.89
CA LEU A 274 -0.29 18.14 37.33
C LEU A 274 -1.10 17.23 38.26
N ARG A 275 -0.39 16.32 38.98
CA ARG A 275 -0.94 15.37 39.98
C ARG A 275 -2.03 14.44 39.40
N TRP A 276 -2.51 13.52 40.23
CA TRP A 276 -3.64 12.64 39.92
C TRP A 276 -4.48 12.45 41.20
N PRO A 277 -5.78 12.78 41.24
CA PRO A 277 -6.61 13.38 40.17
C PRO A 277 -6.02 14.70 39.61
N ILE A 278 -6.41 15.06 38.38
CA ILE A 278 -5.85 16.24 37.69
C ILE A 278 -6.19 17.51 38.47
N ASP A 279 -5.17 18.26 38.89
CA ASP A 279 -5.33 19.55 39.56
C ASP A 279 -5.52 20.66 38.51
N LEU A 280 -6.76 21.14 38.34
CA LEU A 280 -7.11 22.21 37.42
C LEU A 280 -6.43 23.55 37.77
N GLY A 281 -5.94 23.72 39.00
CA GLY A 281 -5.15 24.88 39.42
C GLY A 281 -3.68 24.85 38.99
N SER A 282 -3.25 23.79 38.31
CA SER A 282 -1.86 23.61 37.86
C SER A 282 -1.45 24.65 36.80
N ASN A 283 -0.18 25.07 36.86
CA ASN A 283 0.43 25.96 35.85
C ASN A 283 0.33 25.43 34.41
N PHE A 284 0.07 24.13 34.22
CA PHE A 284 -0.12 23.53 32.90
C PHE A 284 -1.32 24.12 32.13
N PHE A 285 -2.42 24.38 32.83
CA PHE A 285 -3.69 24.89 32.30
C PHE A 285 -3.72 26.42 32.14
N VAL A 286 -2.72 27.14 32.68
CA VAL A 286 -2.63 28.59 32.55
C VAL A 286 -2.19 28.96 31.13
N THR A 287 -3.01 29.74 30.42
CA THR A 287 -2.73 30.25 29.07
C THR A 287 -2.22 31.69 29.09
N SER A 288 -1.61 32.16 27.99
CA SER A 288 -0.98 33.50 27.94
C SER A 288 -1.99 34.67 28.00
N GLU A 289 -3.29 34.43 27.85
CA GLU A 289 -4.31 35.50 27.72
C GLU A 289 -4.81 36.10 29.05
N GLY A 290 -4.31 35.66 30.21
CA GLY A 290 -4.80 36.11 31.52
C GLY A 290 -3.87 37.03 32.34
N GLY A 291 -2.92 37.76 31.74
CA GLY A 291 -1.99 38.64 32.47
C GLY A 291 -0.95 37.93 33.37
N ALA A 292 -1.04 36.61 33.56
CA ALA A 292 -0.17 35.80 34.40
C ALA A 292 1.01 35.16 33.63
N ARG A 293 1.67 35.91 32.75
CA ARG A 293 2.82 35.43 31.93
C ARG A 293 3.95 34.79 32.75
N ARG A 294 4.10 35.15 34.03
CA ARG A 294 5.12 34.57 34.94
C ARG A 294 4.81 33.15 35.43
N LYS A 295 3.57 32.67 35.33
CA LYS A 295 3.14 31.32 35.76
C LYS A 295 2.94 30.34 34.60
N HIS A 296 2.87 30.84 33.35
CA HIS A 296 2.75 30.03 32.14
C HIS A 296 3.96 29.11 31.97
N VAL A 297 3.71 27.85 31.61
CA VAL A 297 4.77 26.89 31.31
C VAL A 297 5.26 27.15 29.88
N GLY A 298 6.39 27.84 29.76
CA GLY A 298 7.06 28.05 28.47
C GLY A 298 7.66 26.78 27.87
N LYS A 299 8.14 26.89 26.62
CA LYS A 299 8.76 25.78 25.88
C LYS A 299 10.01 25.26 26.59
N THR A 300 10.19 23.95 26.56
CA THR A 300 11.20 23.25 27.37
C THR A 300 12.43 22.78 26.60
N GLY A 301 12.28 22.45 25.31
CA GLY A 301 13.35 21.88 24.50
C GLY A 301 13.79 22.77 23.35
N PHE A 302 12.85 23.31 22.58
CA PHE A 302 13.16 24.08 21.38
C PHE A 302 12.34 25.36 21.30
N VAL A 303 13.03 26.47 21.02
CA VAL A 303 12.42 27.75 20.69
C VAL A 303 13.02 28.19 19.37
N GLU A 304 12.18 28.30 18.33
CA GLU A 304 12.58 28.89 17.07
C GLU A 304 12.37 30.41 17.10
N GLN A 305 13.47 31.16 17.01
CA GLN A 305 13.43 32.58 16.73
C GLN A 305 13.79 32.78 15.26
N ARG A 306 12.85 33.23 14.41
CA ARG A 306 13.12 33.39 12.97
C ARG A 306 14.22 34.45 12.75
N SER A 307 15.40 34.02 12.32
CA SER A 307 16.54 34.92 12.01
C SER A 307 17.42 34.33 10.90
N PHE A 308 18.13 35.18 10.16
CA PHE A 308 19.12 34.73 9.16
C PHE A 308 20.22 33.87 9.78
N TRP A 309 20.65 34.23 10.99
CA TRP A 309 21.68 33.52 11.74
C TRP A 309 21.29 32.07 12.10
N ASN A 310 20.01 31.70 12.02
CA ASN A 310 19.57 30.30 12.20
C ASN A 310 20.21 29.38 11.18
N LEU A 311 20.45 29.84 9.94
CA LEU A 311 21.09 29.03 8.90
C LEU A 311 22.52 28.62 9.32
N LEU A 312 23.26 29.57 9.91
CA LEU A 312 24.62 29.34 10.38
C LEU A 312 24.65 28.42 11.61
N ARG A 313 23.67 28.59 12.52
CA ARG A 313 23.54 27.75 13.72
C ARG A 313 23.13 26.31 13.40
N SER A 314 22.14 26.13 12.53
CA SER A 314 21.57 24.82 12.22
C SER A 314 22.50 23.92 11.39
N PHE A 315 23.37 24.51 10.56
CA PHE A 315 24.31 23.78 9.70
C PHE A 315 25.78 24.02 10.07
N ASP A 316 26.08 24.21 11.36
CA ASP A 316 27.41 24.52 11.91
C ASP A 316 28.53 23.65 11.34
N ARG A 317 28.32 22.33 11.27
CA ARG A 317 29.32 21.36 10.79
C ARG A 317 29.68 21.56 9.33
N LEU A 318 28.70 21.91 8.49
CA LEU A 318 28.91 22.18 7.07
C LEU A 318 29.76 23.43 6.90
N TRP A 319 29.42 24.51 7.62
CA TRP A 319 30.16 25.77 7.58
C TRP A 319 31.60 25.62 8.07
N VAL A 320 31.80 24.91 9.18
CA VAL A 320 33.14 24.59 9.70
C VAL A 320 33.93 23.84 8.64
N MET A 321 33.40 22.75 8.07
CA MET A 321 34.09 21.98 7.05
C MET A 321 34.50 22.83 5.82
N LEU A 322 33.57 23.64 5.30
CA LEU A 322 33.82 24.49 4.14
C LEU A 322 34.89 25.56 4.40
N VAL A 323 34.79 26.28 5.52
CA VAL A 323 35.75 27.34 5.87
C VAL A 323 37.14 26.75 6.12
N LEU A 324 37.23 25.65 6.88
CA LEU A 324 38.52 25.02 7.20
C LEU A 324 39.22 24.46 5.96
N PHE A 325 38.46 23.82 5.06
CA PHE A 325 39.02 23.34 3.79
C PHE A 325 39.51 24.50 2.92
N LEU A 326 38.70 25.55 2.75
CA LEU A 326 39.08 26.71 1.94
C LEU A 326 40.37 27.36 2.46
N GLN A 327 40.49 27.55 3.78
CA GLN A 327 41.71 28.06 4.40
C GLN A 327 42.92 27.15 4.13
N ALA A 328 42.78 25.84 4.35
CA ALA A 328 43.86 24.88 4.11
C ALA A 328 44.28 24.88 2.63
N ALA A 329 43.31 24.88 1.71
CA ALA A 329 43.53 24.90 0.27
C ALA A 329 44.29 26.15 -0.17
N ILE A 330 43.92 27.34 0.32
CA ILE A 330 44.60 28.60 0.00
C ILE A 330 46.05 28.57 0.50
N ILE A 331 46.29 28.11 1.73
CA ILE A 331 47.64 28.04 2.31
C ILE A 331 48.54 27.10 1.51
N VAL A 332 48.04 25.92 1.14
CA VAL A 332 48.82 24.91 0.39
C VAL A 332 49.06 25.36 -1.05
N ALA A 333 48.04 25.93 -1.70
CA ALA A 333 48.15 26.43 -3.07
C ALA A 333 49.11 27.63 -3.19
N TRP A 334 49.35 28.36 -2.10
CA TRP A 334 50.26 29.52 -2.06
C TRP A 334 51.71 29.19 -2.44
N GLU A 335 52.15 27.94 -2.27
CA GLU A 335 53.51 27.48 -2.60
C GLU A 335 53.70 27.17 -4.11
N GLU A 336 52.63 27.25 -4.92
CA GLU A 336 52.63 27.07 -6.38
C GLU A 336 53.19 25.72 -6.89
N ARG A 337 53.19 24.69 -6.05
CA ARG A 337 53.60 23.33 -6.46
C ARG A 337 52.56 22.66 -7.36
N ARG A 338 53.00 21.63 -8.11
CA ARG A 338 52.09 20.90 -9.02
C ARG A 338 51.00 20.20 -8.23
N TYR A 339 51.39 19.53 -7.14
CA TYR A 339 50.49 18.78 -6.27
C TYR A 339 50.55 19.26 -4.81
N PRO A 340 49.43 19.14 -4.04
CA PRO A 340 49.37 19.63 -2.67
C PRO A 340 50.34 18.92 -1.71
N TRP A 341 50.62 17.63 -1.92
CA TRP A 341 51.55 16.88 -1.07
C TRP A 341 53.00 17.33 -1.20
N GLU A 342 53.40 17.89 -2.35
CA GLU A 342 54.73 18.47 -2.55
C GLU A 342 54.90 19.75 -1.72
N ALA A 343 53.88 20.62 -1.70
CA ALA A 343 53.87 21.82 -0.86
C ALA A 343 53.89 21.47 0.63
N LEU A 344 53.22 20.38 1.03
CA LEU A 344 53.20 19.88 2.40
C LEU A 344 54.50 19.20 2.85
N GLN A 345 55.49 18.99 1.98
CA GLN A 345 56.83 18.54 2.42
C GLN A 345 57.57 19.64 3.18
N THR A 346 57.26 20.91 2.90
CA THR A 346 57.89 22.06 3.55
C THR A 346 57.32 22.28 4.95
N ARG A 347 58.20 22.28 5.96
CA ARG A 347 57.83 22.45 7.38
C ARG A 347 57.17 23.81 7.67
N ASP A 348 57.56 24.86 6.95
CA ASP A 348 56.91 26.18 7.01
C ASP A 348 55.44 26.14 6.56
N VAL A 349 55.12 25.38 5.50
CA VAL A 349 53.73 25.22 5.01
C VAL A 349 52.93 24.39 6.01
N GLN A 350 53.50 23.29 6.53
CA GLN A 350 52.85 22.49 7.58
C GLN A 350 52.51 23.34 8.81
N ALA A 351 53.44 24.19 9.26
CA ALA A 351 53.20 25.10 10.39
C ALA A 351 52.10 26.12 10.08
N LYS A 352 52.06 26.71 8.86
CA LYS A 352 50.98 27.62 8.45
C LYS A 352 49.62 26.93 8.41
N VAL A 353 49.53 25.67 7.97
CA VAL A 353 48.28 24.90 7.93
C VAL A 353 47.68 24.69 9.33
N LEU A 354 48.50 24.65 10.39
CA LEU A 354 48.01 24.55 11.77
C LEU A 354 47.10 25.72 12.20
N THR A 355 47.11 26.85 11.48
CA THR A 355 46.15 27.96 11.70
C THR A 355 44.69 27.54 11.51
N VAL A 356 44.42 26.42 10.85
CA VAL A 356 43.07 25.83 10.72
C VAL A 356 42.47 25.52 12.10
N PHE A 357 43.27 25.07 13.08
CA PHE A 357 42.78 24.80 14.45
C PHE A 357 42.35 26.07 15.17
N PHE A 358 43.04 27.19 14.93
CA PHE A 358 42.64 28.49 15.45
C PHE A 358 41.27 28.90 14.89
N THR A 359 41.11 28.81 13.57
CA THR A 359 39.82 29.11 12.90
C THR A 359 38.71 28.17 13.37
N TRP A 360 38.98 26.88 13.55
CA TRP A 360 38.00 25.92 14.05
C TRP A 360 37.53 26.28 15.46
N SER A 361 38.44 26.63 16.36
CA SER A 361 38.10 27.08 17.71
C SER A 361 37.30 28.40 17.70
N GLY A 362 37.63 29.34 16.79
CA GLY A 362 36.86 30.57 16.56
C GLY A 362 35.43 30.31 16.10
N MET A 363 35.24 29.39 15.15
CA MET A 363 33.91 28.99 14.68
C MET A 363 33.09 28.29 15.77
N ARG A 364 33.73 27.47 16.63
CA ARG A 364 33.08 26.88 17.82
C ARG A 364 32.66 27.94 18.83
N PHE A 365 33.45 28.99 19.01
CA PHE A 365 33.09 30.11 19.87
C PHE A 365 31.91 30.90 19.29
N LEU A 366 31.93 31.23 18.01
CA LEU A 366 30.81 31.87 17.32
C LEU A 366 29.52 31.04 17.44
N GLN A 367 29.60 29.72 17.23
CA GLN A 367 28.48 28.80 17.43
C GLN A 367 27.93 28.90 18.86
N SER A 368 28.80 28.88 19.87
CA SER A 368 28.38 28.96 21.27
C SER A 368 27.67 30.29 21.61
N LEU A 369 28.11 31.40 21.01
CA LEU A 369 27.48 32.71 21.16
C LEU A 369 26.10 32.75 20.49
N LEU A 370 25.97 32.15 19.29
CA LEU A 370 24.69 32.04 18.60
C LEU A 370 23.70 31.16 19.37
N ASP A 371 24.17 30.04 19.93
CA ASP A 371 23.36 29.19 20.81
C ASP A 371 22.87 29.98 22.03
N ALA A 372 23.75 30.71 22.71
CA ALA A 372 23.38 31.52 23.87
C ALA A 372 22.40 32.66 23.51
N GLY A 373 22.65 33.36 22.40
CA GLY A 373 21.86 34.50 21.96
C GLY A 373 20.46 34.13 21.44
N MET A 374 20.30 32.97 20.80
CA MET A 374 19.00 32.55 20.24
C MET A 374 18.17 31.72 21.21
N GLN A 375 18.81 30.96 22.10
CA GLN A 375 18.14 30.03 23.00
C GLN A 375 18.05 30.51 24.45
N TYR A 376 18.37 31.78 24.76
CA TYR A 376 18.30 32.31 26.12
C TYR A 376 16.91 32.13 26.76
N SER A 377 15.85 32.17 25.95
CA SER A 377 14.46 32.00 26.40
C SER A 377 14.15 30.60 26.97
N LEU A 378 14.98 29.59 26.69
CA LEU A 378 14.89 28.24 27.29
C LEU A 378 15.44 28.19 28.71
N VAL A 379 16.20 29.22 29.14
CA VAL A 379 16.78 29.30 30.48
C VAL A 379 15.73 29.85 31.43
N SER A 380 15.11 28.93 32.17
CA SER A 380 14.16 29.22 33.25
C SER A 380 14.81 28.92 34.60
N ARG A 381 14.14 29.35 35.69
CA ARG A 381 14.56 29.05 37.08
C ARG A 381 14.73 27.54 37.34
N GLU A 382 14.10 26.69 36.53
CA GLU A 382 14.13 25.23 36.64
C GLU A 382 15.08 24.55 35.62
N THR A 383 15.54 25.26 34.58
CA THR A 383 16.46 24.74 33.54
C THR A 383 17.84 25.40 33.61
N LEU A 384 18.27 25.81 34.81
CA LEU A 384 19.57 26.45 35.07
C LEU A 384 20.75 25.63 34.51
N GLY A 385 20.68 24.29 34.57
CA GLY A 385 21.72 23.42 34.02
C GLY A 385 21.94 23.57 32.51
N LEU A 386 20.90 23.95 31.75
CA LEU A 386 21.03 24.26 30.32
C LEU A 386 21.80 25.57 30.12
N GLY A 387 21.47 26.60 30.91
CA GLY A 387 22.18 27.88 30.90
C GLY A 387 23.66 27.71 31.27
N VAL A 388 23.96 26.92 32.31
CA VAL A 388 25.35 26.58 32.69
C VAL A 388 26.08 25.88 31.54
N ARG A 389 25.43 24.93 30.86
CA ARG A 389 26.02 24.25 29.71
C ARG A 389 26.34 25.21 28.57
N MET A 390 25.45 26.17 28.27
CA MET A 390 25.68 27.18 27.22
C MET A 390 26.91 28.03 27.54
N VAL A 391 27.00 28.56 28.76
CA VAL A 391 28.14 29.36 29.21
C VAL A 391 29.44 28.56 29.20
N MET A 392 29.43 27.32 29.68
CA MET A 392 30.60 26.44 29.69
C MET A 392 31.13 26.16 28.29
N LYS A 393 30.25 25.98 27.29
CA LYS A 393 30.68 25.82 25.89
C LYS A 393 31.43 27.05 25.38
N SER A 394 30.95 28.26 25.69
CA SER A 394 31.62 29.51 25.29
C SER A 394 32.98 29.67 25.97
N VAL A 395 33.07 29.38 27.27
CA VAL A 395 34.33 29.43 28.01
C VAL A 395 35.35 28.44 27.45
N VAL A 396 34.95 27.18 27.24
CA VAL A 396 35.85 26.15 26.69
C VAL A 396 36.31 26.50 25.28
N ALA A 397 35.42 27.01 24.42
CA ALA A 397 35.81 27.45 23.08
C ALA A 397 36.81 28.61 23.12
N ALA A 398 36.62 29.60 24.00
CA ALA A 398 37.54 30.72 24.18
C ALA A 398 38.92 30.27 24.71
N ILE A 399 38.95 29.31 25.63
CA ILE A 399 40.19 28.72 26.13
C ILE A 399 40.97 28.07 24.98
N TRP A 400 40.30 27.32 24.10
CA TRP A 400 40.96 26.69 22.95
C TRP A 400 41.56 27.70 21.96
N ILE A 401 40.88 28.84 21.72
CA ILE A 401 41.44 29.94 20.90
C ILE A 401 42.75 30.45 21.50
N LEU A 402 42.77 30.69 22.81
CA LEU A 402 43.96 31.17 23.53
C LEU A 402 45.08 30.14 23.51
N VAL A 403 44.75 28.87 23.77
CA VAL A 403 45.71 27.75 23.74
C VAL A 403 46.36 27.65 22.35
N PHE A 404 45.58 27.58 21.28
CA PHE A 404 46.14 27.50 19.92
C PHE A 404 46.95 28.74 19.56
N GLY A 405 46.51 29.94 19.95
CA GLY A 405 47.25 31.19 19.73
C GLY A 405 48.63 31.19 20.42
N VAL A 406 48.70 30.78 21.69
CA VAL A 406 49.96 30.74 22.46
C VAL A 406 50.92 29.69 21.90
N PHE A 407 50.45 28.47 21.63
CA PHE A 407 51.32 27.41 21.09
C PHE A 407 51.77 27.71 19.66
N TYR A 408 50.91 28.32 18.82
CA TYR A 408 51.30 28.77 17.49
C TYR A 408 52.35 29.88 17.53
N GLY A 409 52.16 30.88 18.40
CA GLY A 409 53.12 31.95 18.64
C GLY A 409 54.49 31.40 19.05
N ARG A 410 54.51 30.42 19.97
CA ARG A 410 55.75 29.76 20.42
C ARG A 410 56.53 29.08 19.29
N ILE A 411 55.84 28.48 18.32
CA ILE A 411 56.49 27.86 17.14
C ILE A 411 57.22 28.94 16.33
N TRP A 412 56.53 30.04 15.99
CA TRP A 412 57.10 31.09 15.14
C TRP A 412 58.14 31.95 15.86
N THR A 413 57.98 32.22 17.16
CA THR A 413 59.02 32.92 17.93
C THR A 413 60.32 32.13 17.95
N GLN A 414 60.24 30.79 18.11
CA GLN A 414 61.43 29.94 18.11
C GLN A 414 62.03 29.81 16.71
N ARG A 415 61.20 29.57 15.68
CA ARG A 415 61.64 29.48 14.27
C ARG A 415 62.29 30.79 13.80
N ASN A 416 61.71 31.94 14.14
CA ASN A 416 62.25 33.24 13.74
C ASN A 416 63.53 33.61 14.51
N ARG A 417 63.64 33.20 15.78
CA ARG A 417 64.87 33.36 16.59
C ARG A 417 66.01 32.51 16.04
N ASP A 418 65.73 31.26 15.69
CA ASP A 418 66.75 30.30 15.24
C ASP A 418 67.06 30.42 13.75
N ARG A 419 66.28 31.19 12.97
CA ARG A 419 66.35 31.37 11.51
C ARG A 419 66.26 30.09 10.67
N ARG A 420 66.12 28.92 11.31
CA ARG A 420 65.98 27.58 10.71
C ARG A 420 65.09 26.69 11.57
N TRP A 421 64.64 25.56 11.03
CA TRP A 421 63.94 24.52 11.80
C TRP A 421 64.90 23.75 12.71
N SER A 422 65.13 24.27 13.91
CA SER A 422 65.93 23.63 14.96
C SER A 422 65.20 22.44 15.60
N ALA A 423 65.93 21.58 16.31
CA ALA A 423 65.33 20.50 17.11
C ALA A 423 64.29 21.02 18.12
N GLU A 424 64.54 22.18 18.73
CA GLU A 424 63.61 22.81 19.66
C GLU A 424 62.36 23.36 18.95
N ALA A 425 62.50 23.97 17.76
CA ALA A 425 61.35 24.39 16.96
C ALA A 425 60.47 23.21 16.51
N ASN A 426 61.09 22.08 16.13
CA ASN A 426 60.38 20.83 15.80
C ASN A 426 59.69 20.22 17.03
N ARG A 427 60.31 20.27 18.21
CA ARG A 427 59.69 19.84 19.46
C ARG A 427 58.43 20.66 19.76
N ARG A 428 58.47 21.99 19.63
CA ARG A 428 57.31 22.87 19.82
C ARG A 428 56.19 22.60 18.81
N PHE A 429 56.56 22.29 17.57
CA PHE A 429 55.60 21.85 16.54
C PHE A 429 54.90 20.54 16.93
N VAL A 430 55.65 19.52 17.40
CA VAL A 430 55.06 18.26 17.88
C VAL A 430 54.16 18.49 19.10
N THR A 431 54.56 19.36 20.02
CA THR A 431 53.71 19.71 21.18
C THR A 431 52.38 20.34 20.73
N PHE A 432 52.38 21.16 19.68
CA PHE A 432 51.13 21.69 19.11
C PHE A 432 50.26 20.56 18.56
N LEU A 433 50.84 19.58 17.86
CA LEU A 433 50.09 18.43 17.34
C LEU A 433 49.47 17.58 18.45
N GLU A 434 50.16 17.39 19.57
CA GLU A 434 49.62 16.71 20.75
C GLU A 434 48.40 17.47 21.32
N VAL A 435 48.51 18.79 21.45
CA VAL A 435 47.40 19.67 21.88
C VAL A 435 46.22 19.61 20.90
N ALA A 436 46.51 19.61 19.58
CA ALA A 436 45.50 19.45 18.55
C ALA A 436 44.81 18.08 18.62
N LEU A 437 45.54 17.00 18.92
CA LEU A 437 44.96 15.68 19.10
C LEU A 437 43.94 15.65 20.26
N VAL A 438 44.26 16.30 21.39
CA VAL A 438 43.33 16.43 22.52
C VAL A 438 42.05 17.18 22.13
N PHE A 439 42.17 18.21 21.28
CA PHE A 439 41.02 18.96 20.78
C PHE A 439 40.13 18.15 19.82
N ILE A 440 40.72 17.30 18.96
CA ILE A 440 39.98 16.48 17.99
C ILE A 440 39.37 15.24 18.64
N LEU A 441 39.99 14.69 19.69
CA LEU A 441 39.60 13.43 20.31
C LEU A 441 38.09 13.29 20.61
N PRO A 442 37.39 14.33 21.14
CA PRO A 442 35.94 14.25 21.34
C PRO A 442 35.12 14.13 20.05
N GLU A 443 35.55 14.78 18.98
CA GLU A 443 34.90 14.71 17.66
C GLU A 443 35.17 13.36 16.99
N LEU A 444 36.41 12.85 17.09
CA LEU A 444 36.77 11.50 16.66
C LEU A 444 35.93 10.46 17.38
N LEU A 445 35.77 10.59 18.70
CA LEU A 445 34.89 9.72 19.47
C LEU A 445 33.43 9.82 18.98
N ALA A 446 32.93 11.02 18.73
CA ALA A 446 31.58 11.22 18.19
C ALA A 446 31.40 10.60 16.79
N VAL A 447 32.43 10.63 15.93
CA VAL A 447 32.44 9.99 14.61
C VAL A 447 32.49 8.46 14.75
N VAL A 448 33.34 7.92 15.63
CA VAL A 448 33.39 6.46 15.89
C VAL A 448 32.04 5.96 16.42
N LEU A 449 31.42 6.71 17.34
CA LEU A 449 30.07 6.42 17.82
C LEU A 449 29.00 6.59 16.74
N PHE A 450 29.22 7.44 15.73
CA PHE A 450 28.31 7.57 14.58
C PHE A 450 28.45 6.38 13.61
N VAL A 451 29.67 5.95 13.30
CA VAL A 451 29.97 4.85 12.37
C VAL A 451 29.58 3.49 12.96
N ILE A 452 29.59 3.34 14.29
CA ILE A 452 29.20 2.11 14.98
C ILE A 452 27.81 2.29 15.61
N PRO A 453 26.72 2.11 14.85
CA PRO A 453 25.36 2.37 15.32
C PRO A 453 24.96 1.53 16.54
N TRP A 454 25.50 0.31 16.72
CA TRP A 454 25.15 -0.52 17.89
C TRP A 454 25.62 0.09 19.21
N ILE A 455 26.81 0.73 19.25
CA ILE A 455 27.35 1.29 20.50
C ILE A 455 26.53 2.51 20.86
N ARG A 456 26.19 3.31 19.86
CA ARG A 456 25.41 4.51 20.06
C ARG A 456 23.95 4.23 20.41
N ASN A 457 23.29 3.28 19.75
CA ASN A 457 21.95 2.87 20.14
C ASN A 457 21.93 2.35 21.58
N PHE A 458 22.92 1.55 21.97
CA PHE A 458 23.08 1.12 23.36
C PHE A 458 23.23 2.29 24.33
N LEU A 459 24.14 3.23 24.05
CA LEU A 459 24.36 4.42 24.89
C LEU A 459 23.11 5.31 24.99
N GLU A 460 22.37 5.49 23.89
CA GLU A 460 21.14 6.31 23.84
C GLU A 460 19.95 5.65 24.56
N GLU A 461 19.88 4.32 24.56
CA GLU A 461 18.85 3.53 25.25
C GLU A 461 19.14 3.37 26.75
N THR A 462 20.42 3.33 27.15
CA THR A 462 20.77 3.17 28.56
C THR A 462 20.43 4.41 29.40
N ASN A 463 19.54 4.23 30.38
CA ASN A 463 19.14 5.28 31.33
C ASN A 463 20.03 5.32 32.60
N LEU A 464 21.23 4.74 32.55
CA LEU A 464 22.16 4.74 33.69
C LEU A 464 22.76 6.12 33.90
N LYS A 465 22.80 6.57 35.17
CA LYS A 465 23.28 7.92 35.55
C LYS A 465 24.74 8.18 35.16
N ILE A 466 25.57 7.14 35.08
CA ILE A 466 27.00 7.24 34.75
C ILE A 466 27.19 7.67 33.28
N PHE A 467 26.50 7.00 32.35
CA PHE A 467 26.54 7.36 30.93
C PHE A 467 25.95 8.74 30.66
N TYR A 468 24.95 9.15 31.45
CA TYR A 468 24.42 10.51 31.38
C TYR A 468 25.48 11.58 31.69
N MET A 469 26.27 11.40 32.76
CA MET A 469 27.34 12.35 33.10
C MET A 469 28.39 12.47 31.98
N LEU A 470 28.75 11.35 31.34
CA LEU A 470 29.69 11.30 30.23
C LEU A 470 29.15 11.92 28.94
N THR A 471 27.86 11.72 28.65
CA THR A 471 27.20 12.17 27.40
C THR A 471 26.60 13.57 27.50
N TRP A 472 26.41 14.12 28.69
CA TRP A 472 25.82 15.45 28.93
C TRP A 472 26.51 16.57 28.15
N TRP A 473 27.82 16.43 27.89
CA TRP A 473 28.58 17.37 27.08
C TRP A 473 28.18 17.32 25.59
N PHE A 474 27.99 16.13 25.02
CA PHE A 474 27.81 15.90 23.58
C PHE A 474 26.35 15.73 23.13
N GLN A 475 25.45 15.31 24.02
CA GLN A 475 24.09 14.89 23.65
C GLN A 475 23.02 15.52 24.55
N GLY A 476 21.95 16.03 23.93
CA GLY A 476 20.73 16.42 24.63
C GLY A 476 19.85 15.20 24.94
N ARG A 477 19.10 15.25 26.04
CA ARG A 477 18.19 14.17 26.43
C ARG A 477 16.81 14.41 25.81
N THR A 478 16.57 13.92 24.60
CA THR A 478 15.22 13.90 23.99
C THR A 478 14.59 12.53 24.17
N PHE A 479 13.27 12.43 24.42
CA PHE A 479 12.58 11.13 24.48
C PHE A 479 12.39 10.55 23.08
N VAL A 480 11.94 11.39 22.15
CA VAL A 480 11.70 11.04 20.74
C VAL A 480 13.03 10.88 19.99
N GLY A 481 13.10 9.90 19.08
CA GLY A 481 14.25 9.67 18.21
C GLY A 481 15.35 8.73 18.75
N ARG A 482 15.22 8.21 19.97
CA ARG A 482 16.22 7.34 20.61
C ARG A 482 16.30 5.97 19.94
N GLY A 483 17.52 5.51 19.65
CA GLY A 483 17.75 4.14 19.15
C GLY A 483 17.18 3.89 17.75
N LEU A 484 16.69 4.91 17.04
CA LEU A 484 16.12 4.81 15.70
C LEU A 484 17.17 4.89 14.59
N ARG A 485 18.46 4.62 14.88
CA ARG A 485 19.51 4.68 13.87
C ARG A 485 19.48 3.47 12.96
N GLU A 486 19.75 3.71 11.68
CA GLU A 486 19.76 2.70 10.63
C GLU A 486 20.83 1.62 10.85
N GLY A 487 20.69 0.51 10.12
CA GLY A 487 21.62 -0.61 10.17
C GLY A 487 23.04 -0.23 9.73
N LEU A 488 24.02 -1.06 10.09
CA LEU A 488 25.43 -0.84 9.76
C LEU A 488 25.68 -0.74 8.24
N VAL A 489 25.00 -1.57 7.45
CA VAL A 489 25.13 -1.58 5.98
C VAL A 489 24.65 -0.27 5.37
N ASP A 490 23.50 0.25 5.80
CA ASP A 490 22.94 1.49 5.25
C ASP A 490 23.74 2.71 5.68
N ASN A 491 24.25 2.72 6.93
CA ASN A 491 25.23 3.72 7.37
C ASN A 491 26.52 3.70 6.54
N ILE A 492 27.05 2.52 6.18
CA ILE A 492 28.23 2.43 5.31
C ILE A 492 27.93 2.98 3.92
N LYS A 493 26.78 2.60 3.31
CA LYS A 493 26.37 3.14 2.00
C LYS A 493 26.26 4.66 2.02
N TYR A 494 25.57 5.20 3.04
CA TYR A 494 25.40 6.63 3.23
C TYR A 494 26.74 7.35 3.41
N THR A 495 27.63 6.78 4.23
CA THR A 495 28.95 7.34 4.48
C THR A 495 29.82 7.33 3.21
N LEU A 496 29.84 6.21 2.47
CA LEU A 496 30.58 6.08 1.22
C LEU A 496 30.09 7.08 0.16
N PHE A 497 28.77 7.27 0.06
CA PHE A 497 28.17 8.26 -0.83
C PHE A 497 28.71 9.66 -0.55
N TRP A 498 28.67 10.11 0.71
CA TRP A 498 29.17 11.44 1.08
C TRP A 498 30.68 11.57 0.95
N ILE A 499 31.45 10.51 1.24
CA ILE A 499 32.90 10.50 1.00
C ILE A 499 33.20 10.76 -0.48
N LEU A 500 32.50 10.10 -1.40
CA LEU A 500 32.70 10.30 -2.84
C LEU A 500 32.32 11.71 -3.29
N VAL A 501 31.15 12.21 -2.85
CA VAL A 501 30.69 13.58 -3.16
C VAL A 501 31.69 14.63 -2.67
N LEU A 502 32.12 14.53 -1.41
CA LEU A 502 33.03 15.48 -0.80
C LEU A 502 34.45 15.38 -1.38
N ALA A 503 34.95 14.18 -1.65
CA ALA A 503 36.26 13.98 -2.27
C ALA A 503 36.31 14.66 -3.65
N THR A 504 35.31 14.44 -4.49
CA THR A 504 35.24 15.05 -5.83
C THR A 504 35.05 16.56 -5.75
N LYS A 505 34.18 17.05 -4.85
CA LYS A 505 34.02 18.49 -4.57
C LYS A 505 35.36 19.12 -4.21
N PHE A 506 36.04 18.62 -3.19
CA PHE A 506 37.28 19.21 -2.70
C PHE A 506 38.44 19.12 -3.70
N LEU A 507 38.51 18.03 -4.46
CA LEU A 507 39.49 17.90 -5.55
C LEU A 507 39.25 18.95 -6.63
N PHE A 508 38.00 19.12 -7.06
CA PHE A 508 37.59 20.14 -8.02
C PHE A 508 37.88 21.54 -7.50
N SER A 509 37.46 21.87 -6.28
CA SER A 509 37.68 23.19 -5.68
C SER A 509 39.18 23.51 -5.55
N TYR A 510 40.02 22.55 -5.17
CA TYR A 510 41.46 22.82 -5.06
C TYR A 510 42.11 23.12 -6.41
N PHE A 511 41.93 22.23 -7.40
CA PHE A 511 42.65 22.30 -8.67
C PHE A 511 42.08 23.35 -9.64
N LEU A 512 40.76 23.56 -9.65
CA LEU A 512 40.09 24.41 -10.64
C LEU A 512 39.59 25.75 -10.08
N GLN A 513 39.36 25.87 -8.76
CA GLN A 513 38.90 27.13 -8.15
C GLN A 513 40.03 27.82 -7.40
N VAL A 514 40.67 27.17 -6.42
CA VAL A 514 41.60 27.83 -5.49
C VAL A 514 42.97 28.05 -6.11
N LYS A 515 43.59 27.01 -6.69
CA LYS A 515 44.96 27.08 -7.21
C LYS A 515 45.14 28.11 -8.33
N PRO A 516 44.27 28.18 -9.36
CA PRO A 516 44.41 29.16 -10.44
C PRO A 516 44.32 30.62 -9.95
N MET A 517 43.63 30.85 -8.83
CA MET A 517 43.44 32.19 -8.27
C MET A 517 44.67 32.73 -7.53
N ILE A 518 45.60 31.86 -7.11
CA ILE A 518 46.78 32.28 -6.34
C ILE A 518 47.71 33.17 -7.17
N ALA A 519 48.02 32.80 -8.41
CA ALA A 519 48.95 33.56 -9.24
C ALA A 519 48.43 35.00 -9.54
N PRO A 520 47.17 35.20 -9.97
CA PRO A 520 46.57 36.53 -10.06
C PRO A 520 46.55 37.28 -8.71
N THR A 521 46.31 36.57 -7.60
CA THR A 521 46.28 37.18 -6.27
C THR A 521 47.64 37.73 -5.86
N LYS A 522 48.73 36.98 -6.08
CA LYS A 522 50.09 37.47 -5.80
C LYS A 522 50.46 38.64 -6.70
N ALA A 523 50.21 38.51 -8.01
CA ALA A 523 50.45 39.59 -8.96
C ALA A 523 49.73 40.89 -8.55
N LEU A 524 48.48 40.80 -8.10
CA LEU A 524 47.72 41.97 -7.65
C LEU A 524 48.24 42.56 -6.33
N LEU A 525 48.72 41.72 -5.41
CA LEU A 525 49.28 42.16 -4.12
C LEU A 525 50.70 42.76 -4.26
N ASP A 526 51.46 42.34 -5.26
CA ASP A 526 52.83 42.83 -5.51
C ASP A 526 52.85 44.18 -6.26
N LEU A 527 51.74 44.55 -6.91
CA LEU A 527 51.56 45.87 -7.52
C LEU A 527 51.58 46.98 -6.45
N LYS A 528 52.54 47.90 -6.56
CA LYS A 528 52.65 49.11 -5.73
C LYS A 528 52.40 50.35 -6.61
N ASP A 529 51.85 51.41 -6.04
CA ASP A 529 51.57 52.69 -6.71
C ASP A 529 50.51 52.66 -7.84
N VAL A 530 49.36 52.01 -7.61
CA VAL A 530 48.22 52.02 -8.53
C VAL A 530 47.32 53.24 -8.25
N GLN A 531 47.17 54.15 -9.23
CA GLN A 531 46.18 55.22 -9.16
C GLN A 531 44.79 54.70 -9.55
N TYR A 532 43.92 54.52 -8.55
CA TYR A 532 42.53 54.14 -8.78
C TYR A 532 41.68 55.37 -9.12
N GLU A 533 40.94 55.32 -10.23
CA GLU A 533 39.96 56.36 -10.63
C GLU A 533 38.67 56.34 -9.78
N TRP A 534 38.45 55.27 -9.00
CA TRP A 534 37.27 55.07 -8.16
C TRP A 534 37.59 55.21 -6.66
N TYR A 535 36.55 55.32 -5.80
CA TYR A 535 36.68 55.61 -4.37
C TYR A 535 37.52 54.55 -3.63
N GLN A 536 38.64 54.98 -3.04
CA GLN A 536 39.56 54.11 -2.30
C GLN A 536 39.05 53.87 -0.87
N LEU A 537 38.41 52.72 -0.63
CA LEU A 537 37.97 52.31 0.72
C LEU A 537 39.15 51.95 1.66
N PHE A 538 40.33 51.64 1.12
CA PHE A 538 41.55 51.35 1.89
C PHE A 538 42.74 52.09 1.29
N ASN A 539 43.32 53.04 2.03
CA ASN A 539 44.51 53.77 1.58
C ASN A 539 45.70 52.81 1.35
N ASN A 540 46.36 52.94 0.20
CA ASN A 540 47.59 52.23 -0.19
C ASN A 540 47.53 50.69 -0.25
N SER A 541 46.38 50.07 -0.57
CA SER A 541 46.34 48.60 -0.69
C SER A 541 45.36 48.03 -1.71
N ASN A 542 45.84 47.13 -2.58
CA ASN A 542 45.05 46.43 -3.60
C ASN A 542 44.16 45.29 -3.04
N ARG A 543 44.00 45.21 -1.71
CA ARG A 543 43.27 44.14 -1.00
C ARG A 543 41.79 44.07 -1.35
N LEU A 544 41.15 45.21 -1.63
CA LEU A 544 39.74 45.24 -2.03
C LEU A 544 39.53 44.60 -3.42
N ALA A 545 40.45 44.85 -4.35
CA ALA A 545 40.42 44.23 -5.67
C ALA A 545 40.63 42.70 -5.59
N VAL A 546 41.51 42.23 -4.68
CA VAL A 546 41.62 40.79 -4.37
C VAL A 546 40.28 40.26 -3.83
N GLY A 547 39.63 40.99 -2.92
CA GLY A 547 38.32 40.61 -2.39
C GLY A 547 37.27 40.43 -3.50
N LEU A 548 37.14 41.42 -4.39
CA LEU A 548 36.20 41.38 -5.53
C LEU A 548 36.50 40.22 -6.49
N LEU A 549 37.78 39.91 -6.71
CA LEU A 549 38.21 38.79 -7.54
C LEU A 549 37.80 37.43 -6.94
N TRP A 550 37.88 37.27 -5.62
CA TRP A 550 37.56 36.02 -4.94
C TRP A 550 36.06 35.81 -4.67
N ILE A 551 35.25 36.86 -4.58
CA ILE A 551 33.82 36.75 -4.27
C ILE A 551 33.08 35.76 -5.18
N PRO A 552 33.14 35.85 -6.52
CA PRO A 552 32.46 34.90 -7.40
C PRO A 552 32.94 33.45 -7.20
N VAL A 553 34.23 33.26 -6.99
CA VAL A 553 34.84 31.93 -6.79
C VAL A 553 34.36 31.32 -5.47
N VAL A 554 34.29 32.11 -4.40
CA VAL A 554 33.78 31.66 -3.09
C VAL A 554 32.28 31.34 -3.16
N LEU A 555 31.48 32.12 -3.89
CA LEU A 555 30.06 31.82 -4.09
C LEU A 555 29.87 30.47 -4.83
N ILE A 556 30.63 30.24 -5.90
CA ILE A 556 30.61 28.95 -6.62
C ILE A 556 31.06 27.81 -5.71
N TYR A 557 32.11 28.02 -4.90
CA TYR A 557 32.60 27.04 -3.92
C TYR A 557 31.56 26.62 -2.87
N LEU A 558 30.67 27.55 -2.48
CA LEU A 558 29.56 27.24 -1.57
C LEU A 558 28.44 26.46 -2.28
N MET A 559 28.16 26.78 -3.55
CA MET A 559 27.09 26.16 -4.35
C MET A 559 27.45 24.77 -4.90
N ASP A 560 28.73 24.50 -5.16
CA ASP A 560 29.19 23.30 -5.89
C ASP A 560 28.83 21.96 -5.23
N ILE A 561 28.57 21.92 -3.92
CA ILE A 561 28.11 20.71 -3.20
C ILE A 561 26.81 20.20 -3.80
N GLN A 562 25.89 21.12 -4.16
CA GLN A 562 24.60 20.74 -4.74
C GLN A 562 24.78 20.11 -6.12
N ILE A 563 25.75 20.58 -6.91
CA ILE A 563 26.05 20.03 -8.24
C ILE A 563 26.57 18.59 -8.09
N TRP A 564 27.60 18.39 -7.27
CA TRP A 564 28.18 17.05 -7.08
C TRP A 564 27.19 16.09 -6.43
N TYR A 565 26.40 16.56 -5.47
CA TYR A 565 25.30 15.79 -4.90
C TYR A 565 24.30 15.36 -5.98
N SER A 566 23.89 16.25 -6.89
CA SER A 566 22.93 15.94 -7.96
C SER A 566 23.47 14.89 -8.94
N ILE A 567 24.76 14.95 -9.27
CA ILE A 567 25.43 13.97 -10.14
C ILE A 567 25.46 12.59 -9.48
N TYR A 568 26.01 12.49 -8.26
CA TYR A 568 26.13 11.21 -7.57
C TYR A 568 24.78 10.63 -7.16
N SER A 569 23.81 11.46 -6.76
CA SER A 569 22.45 11.00 -6.45
C SER A 569 21.76 10.43 -7.70
N SER A 570 22.00 11.00 -8.89
CA SER A 570 21.49 10.44 -10.15
C SER A 570 22.12 9.09 -10.46
N PHE A 571 23.44 8.92 -10.27
CA PHE A 571 24.11 7.62 -10.46
C PHE A 571 23.65 6.56 -9.48
N VAL A 572 23.58 6.90 -8.19
CA VAL A 572 23.08 5.98 -7.16
C VAL A 572 21.61 5.66 -7.39
N GLY A 573 20.78 6.66 -7.71
CA GLY A 573 19.38 6.48 -8.05
C GLY A 573 19.17 5.56 -9.26
N ALA A 574 19.95 5.75 -10.33
CA ALA A 574 19.95 4.85 -11.49
C ALA A 574 20.40 3.44 -11.12
N GLY A 575 21.47 3.30 -10.32
CA GLY A 575 21.94 2.01 -9.83
C GLY A 575 20.88 1.29 -9.00
N VAL A 576 20.28 1.97 -8.02
CA VAL A 576 19.18 1.44 -7.21
C VAL A 576 17.98 1.06 -8.09
N GLY A 577 17.61 1.91 -9.05
CA GLY A 577 16.52 1.64 -9.99
C GLY A 577 16.75 0.38 -10.83
N LEU A 578 17.98 0.19 -11.33
CA LEU A 578 18.38 -1.01 -12.07
C LEU A 578 18.37 -2.26 -11.18
N PHE A 579 18.90 -2.18 -9.96
CA PHE A 579 18.87 -3.31 -9.01
C PHE A 579 17.46 -3.64 -8.51
N GLN A 580 16.55 -2.65 -8.51
CA GLN A 580 15.13 -2.84 -8.23
C GLN A 580 14.32 -3.24 -9.47
N HIS A 581 14.96 -3.33 -10.64
CA HIS A 581 14.33 -3.69 -11.92
C HIS A 581 13.12 -2.80 -12.28
N LEU A 582 13.16 -1.52 -11.87
CA LEU A 582 12.14 -0.55 -12.19
C LEU A 582 12.13 -0.30 -13.70
N GLY A 583 11.05 -0.72 -14.37
CA GLY A 583 10.86 -0.54 -15.81
C GLY A 583 11.57 -1.57 -16.69
N GLU A 584 11.69 -2.84 -16.27
CA GLU A 584 12.23 -3.92 -17.12
C GLU A 584 11.27 -4.29 -18.27
N ILE A 585 9.95 -4.28 -18.03
CA ILE A 585 8.90 -4.47 -19.04
C ILE A 585 8.27 -3.11 -19.34
N ARG A 586 8.73 -2.46 -20.41
CA ARG A 586 8.21 -1.15 -20.87
C ARG A 586 7.26 -1.30 -22.05
N ASN A 587 7.47 -2.34 -22.86
CA ASN A 587 6.78 -2.53 -24.14
C ASN A 587 6.02 -3.87 -24.18
N ILE A 588 5.02 -3.93 -25.05
CA ILE A 588 4.22 -5.14 -25.30
C ILE A 588 5.07 -6.31 -25.78
N GLU A 589 6.15 -6.08 -26.53
CA GLU A 589 7.07 -7.13 -26.98
C GLU A 589 7.76 -7.83 -25.80
N GLN A 590 8.24 -7.04 -24.82
CA GLN A 590 8.84 -7.57 -23.60
C GLN A 590 7.79 -8.31 -22.76
N LEU A 591 6.55 -7.81 -22.73
CA LEU A 591 5.43 -8.51 -22.10
C LEU A 591 5.22 -9.90 -22.72
N ARG A 592 5.17 -10.00 -24.06
CA ARG A 592 4.95 -11.27 -24.79
C ARG A 592 6.04 -12.31 -24.49
N LEU A 593 7.30 -11.88 -24.46
CA LEU A 593 8.44 -12.75 -24.13
C LEU A 593 8.35 -13.29 -22.68
N ARG A 594 7.85 -12.47 -21.75
CA ARG A 594 7.74 -12.80 -20.33
C ARG A 594 6.43 -13.50 -19.97
N PHE A 595 5.39 -13.42 -20.80
CA PHE A 595 4.05 -13.92 -20.49
C PHE A 595 4.01 -15.42 -20.17
N GLN A 596 4.85 -16.23 -20.83
CA GLN A 596 5.01 -17.66 -20.52
C GLN A 596 5.43 -17.95 -19.07
N PHE A 597 6.06 -16.98 -18.39
CA PHE A 597 6.46 -17.08 -17.00
C PHE A 597 5.42 -16.50 -16.04
N PHE A 598 4.32 -15.90 -16.51
CA PHE A 598 3.35 -15.22 -15.63
C PHE A 598 2.64 -16.20 -14.70
N ALA A 599 2.16 -17.33 -15.22
CA ALA A 599 1.52 -18.35 -14.41
C ALA A 599 2.44 -18.83 -13.27
N SER A 600 3.72 -19.05 -13.58
CA SER A 600 4.70 -19.48 -12.58
C SER A 600 5.10 -18.35 -11.62
N ALA A 601 5.17 -17.10 -12.08
CA ALA A 601 5.44 -15.94 -11.24
C ALA A 601 4.26 -15.63 -10.28
N ILE A 602 3.02 -15.76 -10.76
CA ILE A 602 1.81 -15.62 -9.94
C ILE A 602 1.76 -16.73 -8.90
N GLN A 603 2.01 -17.98 -9.29
CA GLN A 603 2.06 -19.09 -8.34
C GLN A 603 3.15 -18.89 -7.29
N PHE A 604 4.32 -18.37 -7.68
CA PHE A 604 5.44 -18.20 -6.76
C PHE A 604 5.28 -17.00 -5.81
N ASN A 605 4.73 -15.88 -6.30
CA ASN A 605 4.63 -14.64 -5.51
C ASN A 605 3.26 -14.44 -4.84
N LEU A 606 2.16 -14.76 -5.53
CA LEU A 606 0.79 -14.46 -5.10
C LEU A 606 0.05 -15.64 -4.47
N MET A 607 0.41 -16.87 -4.81
CA MET A 607 -0.22 -18.05 -4.21
C MET A 607 0.59 -18.54 -3.01
N PRO A 608 -0.08 -18.90 -1.89
CA PRO A 608 0.62 -19.49 -0.76
C PRO A 608 1.19 -20.85 -1.17
N GLU A 609 2.48 -21.07 -0.95
CA GLU A 609 3.05 -22.41 -1.08
C GLU A 609 2.50 -23.30 0.06
N GLU A 610 1.67 -24.29 -0.30
CA GLU A 610 1.26 -25.35 0.64
C GLU A 610 2.48 -26.13 1.18
N GLN A 611 3.61 -26.09 0.47
CA GLN A 611 4.85 -26.74 0.84
C GLN A 611 5.85 -25.74 1.42
N LEU A 612 5.79 -25.50 2.73
CA LEU A 612 6.93 -25.45 3.68
C LEU A 612 6.54 -24.73 4.98
N LEU A 613 5.51 -25.26 5.65
CA LEU A 613 5.32 -25.06 7.10
C LEU A 613 6.53 -25.55 7.92
N ASN A 614 7.47 -26.29 7.33
CA ASN A 614 8.70 -26.78 7.96
C ASN A 614 9.96 -26.48 7.11
N ALA A 615 10.55 -25.29 7.23
CA ALA A 615 12.02 -25.10 7.33
C ALA A 615 12.44 -23.62 7.12
N ARG A 616 12.55 -22.88 8.23
CA ARG A 616 13.29 -21.59 8.30
C ARG A 616 14.81 -21.83 8.26
N GLY A 617 15.34 -22.40 7.18
CA GLY A 617 16.77 -22.62 6.97
C GLY A 617 17.37 -21.70 5.91
N MET A 618 18.65 -21.32 6.05
CA MET A 618 19.39 -20.56 5.01
C MET A 618 19.38 -21.26 3.63
N ARG A 619 19.31 -22.61 3.63
CA ARG A 619 19.24 -23.42 2.41
C ARG A 619 17.97 -23.18 1.58
N ASN A 620 16.83 -22.95 2.23
CA ASN A 620 15.57 -22.66 1.52
C ASN A 620 15.60 -21.23 0.96
N ARG A 621 16.07 -20.24 1.73
CA ARG A 621 16.27 -18.87 1.19
C ARG A 621 17.18 -18.85 -0.04
N PHE A 622 18.18 -19.72 -0.09
CA PHE A 622 19.06 -19.86 -1.26
C PHE A 622 18.34 -20.55 -2.44
N LYS A 623 17.55 -21.59 -2.18
CA LYS A 623 16.69 -22.21 -3.20
C LYS A 623 15.66 -21.22 -3.76
N ASP A 624 15.02 -20.43 -2.90
CA ASP A 624 14.07 -19.37 -3.28
C ASP A 624 14.77 -18.30 -4.10
N ALA A 625 15.98 -17.88 -3.70
CA ALA A 625 16.79 -16.95 -4.48
C ALA A 625 17.14 -17.51 -5.87
N ILE A 626 17.48 -18.81 -5.97
CA ILE A 626 17.72 -19.48 -7.26
C ILE A 626 16.43 -19.58 -8.08
N HIS A 627 15.29 -19.92 -7.47
CA HIS A 627 14.00 -19.98 -8.16
C HIS A 627 13.56 -18.62 -8.67
N ARG A 628 13.74 -17.55 -7.86
CA ARG A 628 13.54 -16.16 -8.28
C ARG A 628 14.48 -15.79 -9.42
N LEU A 629 15.75 -16.16 -9.35
CA LEU A 629 16.70 -15.92 -10.43
C LEU A 629 16.27 -16.63 -11.72
N LYS A 630 15.80 -17.89 -11.62
CA LYS A 630 15.30 -18.66 -12.77
C LYS A 630 14.04 -18.04 -13.38
N LEU A 631 13.07 -17.64 -12.56
CA LEU A 631 11.85 -16.94 -12.99
C LEU A 631 12.20 -15.57 -13.63
N ARG A 632 13.12 -14.83 -13.01
CA ARG A 632 13.54 -13.48 -13.43
C ARG A 632 14.34 -13.47 -14.71
N TYR A 633 15.21 -14.43 -14.96
CA TYR A 633 16.01 -14.49 -16.19
C TYR A 633 15.47 -15.49 -17.22
N GLY A 634 14.33 -16.13 -16.94
CA GLY A 634 13.72 -17.11 -17.84
C GLY A 634 14.56 -18.37 -18.05
N LEU A 635 15.37 -18.74 -17.06
CA LEU A 635 16.25 -19.90 -17.12
C LEU A 635 15.45 -21.18 -16.80
N GLY A 636 14.79 -21.74 -17.81
CA GLY A 636 14.04 -23.00 -17.71
C GLY A 636 13.00 -23.18 -18.84
N ARG A 637 12.30 -24.32 -18.87
CA ARG A 637 11.12 -24.58 -19.74
C ARG A 637 9.83 -24.66 -18.90
N PRO A 638 9.27 -23.55 -18.39
CA PRO A 638 8.14 -23.57 -17.46
C PRO A 638 6.85 -24.14 -18.04
N TYR A 639 6.64 -24.02 -19.36
CA TYR A 639 5.46 -24.53 -20.04
C TYR A 639 5.28 -26.05 -19.89
N ARG A 640 6.37 -26.83 -19.87
CA ARG A 640 6.31 -28.28 -19.61
C ARG A 640 5.76 -28.61 -18.22
N LYS A 641 6.03 -27.76 -17.23
CA LYS A 641 5.46 -27.89 -15.88
C LYS A 641 3.97 -27.49 -15.88
N LEU A 642 3.62 -26.43 -16.61
CA LEU A 642 2.24 -25.95 -16.71
C LEU A 642 1.31 -26.95 -17.44
N GLU A 643 1.79 -27.63 -18.49
CA GLU A 643 1.05 -28.71 -19.15
C GLU A 643 0.85 -29.92 -18.24
N SER A 644 1.85 -30.24 -17.40
CA SER A 644 1.71 -31.32 -16.41
C SER A 644 0.78 -30.97 -15.25
N SER A 645 0.56 -29.68 -14.96
CA SER A 645 -0.27 -29.17 -13.87
C SER A 645 -1.46 -28.38 -14.40
N GLN A 646 -2.53 -29.09 -14.78
CA GLN A 646 -3.77 -28.46 -15.29
C GLN A 646 -4.40 -27.47 -14.29
N VAL A 647 -4.14 -27.64 -12.99
CA VAL A 647 -4.67 -26.78 -11.92
C VAL A 647 -3.98 -25.42 -11.91
N GLU A 648 -2.65 -25.38 -12.06
CA GLU A 648 -1.87 -24.13 -12.12
C GLU A 648 -2.33 -23.25 -13.30
N ALA A 649 -2.56 -23.85 -14.47
CA ALA A 649 -3.04 -23.15 -15.65
C ALA A 649 -4.45 -22.56 -15.46
N LYS A 650 -5.36 -23.32 -14.82
CA LYS A 650 -6.73 -22.87 -14.55
C LYS A 650 -6.79 -21.73 -13.52
N ARG A 651 -6.01 -21.82 -12.44
CA ARG A 651 -5.92 -20.73 -11.44
C ARG A 651 -5.43 -19.44 -12.06
N PHE A 652 -4.38 -19.52 -12.89
CA PHE A 652 -3.88 -18.37 -13.63
C PHE A 652 -4.96 -17.77 -14.57
N ALA A 653 -5.68 -18.62 -15.31
CA ALA A 653 -6.74 -18.17 -16.20
C ALA A 653 -7.87 -17.42 -15.47
N LEU A 654 -8.27 -17.89 -14.28
CA LEU A 654 -9.29 -17.20 -13.46
C LEU A 654 -8.86 -15.78 -13.08
N ILE A 655 -7.63 -15.61 -12.58
CA ILE A 655 -7.11 -14.28 -12.21
C ILE A 655 -6.99 -13.39 -13.44
N TRP A 656 -6.37 -13.90 -14.51
CA TRP A 656 -6.13 -13.13 -15.73
C TRP A 656 -7.45 -12.68 -16.38
N ASN A 657 -8.42 -13.59 -16.51
CA ASN A 657 -9.69 -13.27 -17.13
C ASN A 657 -10.49 -12.26 -16.31
N GLU A 658 -10.46 -12.28 -14.98
CA GLU A 658 -11.09 -11.24 -14.16
C GLU A 658 -10.43 -9.86 -14.34
N ILE A 659 -9.10 -9.80 -14.52
CA ILE A 659 -8.42 -8.53 -14.85
C ILE A 659 -8.92 -7.98 -16.19
N ILE A 660 -8.98 -8.84 -17.21
CA ILE A 660 -9.45 -8.45 -18.55
C ILE A 660 -10.94 -8.05 -18.53
N LEU A 661 -11.78 -8.78 -17.78
CA LEU A 661 -13.19 -8.43 -17.56
C LEU A 661 -13.33 -7.07 -16.89
N THR A 662 -12.50 -6.77 -15.88
CA THR A 662 -12.52 -5.47 -15.20
C THR A 662 -12.15 -4.33 -16.16
N PHE A 663 -11.16 -4.52 -17.04
CA PHE A 663 -10.85 -3.53 -18.08
C PHE A 663 -12.00 -3.33 -19.06
N ARG A 664 -12.75 -4.39 -19.36
CA ARG A 664 -13.94 -4.28 -20.20
C ARG A 664 -15.07 -3.52 -19.50
N GLU A 665 -15.31 -3.79 -18.22
CA GLU A 665 -16.28 -3.08 -17.37
C GLU A 665 -15.91 -1.59 -17.17
N GLU A 666 -14.62 -1.26 -17.27
CA GLU A 666 -14.11 0.13 -17.27
C GLU A 666 -14.21 0.84 -18.62
N ASP A 667 -14.60 0.10 -19.68
CA ASP A 667 -14.61 0.57 -21.07
C ASP A 667 -13.20 0.90 -21.61
N ILE A 668 -12.14 0.34 -21.02
CA ILE A 668 -10.75 0.52 -21.47
C ILE A 668 -10.45 -0.32 -22.72
N ILE A 669 -11.05 -1.52 -22.80
CA ILE A 669 -10.92 -2.43 -23.96
C ILE A 669 -12.26 -2.68 -24.63
N SER A 670 -12.24 -3.01 -25.92
CA SER A 670 -13.41 -3.42 -26.71
C SER A 670 -13.81 -4.89 -26.47
N ASP A 671 -15.02 -5.29 -26.90
CA ASP A 671 -15.46 -6.70 -26.85
C ASP A 671 -14.53 -7.61 -27.67
N ARG A 672 -14.05 -7.12 -28.81
CA ARG A 672 -13.08 -7.84 -29.64
C ARG A 672 -11.73 -8.01 -28.94
N GLU A 673 -11.21 -6.96 -28.30
CA GLU A 673 -9.93 -7.06 -27.58
C GLU A 673 -10.03 -7.97 -26.36
N GLN A 674 -11.17 -7.97 -25.66
CA GLN A 674 -11.45 -8.90 -24.58
C GLN A 674 -11.29 -10.35 -25.07
N GLU A 675 -11.91 -10.73 -26.19
CA GLU A 675 -11.79 -12.10 -26.75
C GLU A 675 -10.36 -12.45 -27.15
N LEU A 676 -9.55 -11.47 -27.55
CA LEU A 676 -8.15 -11.68 -27.96
C LEU A 676 -7.20 -11.84 -26.77
N LEU A 677 -7.51 -11.19 -25.64
CA LEU A 677 -6.73 -11.19 -24.41
C LEU A 677 -7.14 -12.32 -23.46
N GLU A 678 -8.37 -12.83 -23.53
CA GLU A 678 -8.91 -13.89 -22.68
C GLU A 678 -8.13 -15.22 -22.83
N LEU A 679 -7.97 -15.94 -21.71
CA LEU A 679 -7.53 -17.34 -21.66
C LEU A 679 -8.76 -18.24 -21.65
N PRO A 680 -9.17 -18.82 -22.78
CA PRO A 680 -10.41 -19.60 -22.84
C PRO A 680 -10.26 -20.94 -22.10
N PRO A 681 -11.36 -21.49 -21.54
CA PRO A 681 -11.36 -22.84 -21.03
C PRO A 681 -11.09 -23.87 -22.15
N ASN A 682 -10.64 -25.06 -21.75
CA ASN A 682 -10.46 -26.17 -22.68
C ASN A 682 -11.83 -26.60 -23.24
N SER A 683 -12.11 -26.25 -24.49
CA SER A 683 -13.25 -26.68 -25.28
C SER A 683 -12.74 -27.48 -26.49
N TRP A 684 -13.57 -28.35 -27.07
CA TRP A 684 -13.19 -29.18 -28.23
C TRP A 684 -11.94 -30.05 -27.98
N ASN A 685 -11.76 -30.57 -26.76
CA ASN A 685 -10.69 -31.51 -26.38
C ASN A 685 -9.27 -31.16 -26.88
N VAL A 686 -8.94 -29.87 -26.96
CA VAL A 686 -7.62 -29.39 -27.43
C VAL A 686 -6.53 -29.87 -26.47
N ARG A 687 -5.46 -30.45 -27.02
CA ARG A 687 -4.40 -31.12 -26.25
C ARG A 687 -3.44 -30.16 -25.53
N VAL A 688 -3.42 -28.89 -25.93
CA VAL A 688 -2.49 -27.86 -25.45
C VAL A 688 -3.18 -26.74 -24.67
N ILE A 689 -2.38 -25.98 -23.92
CA ILE A 689 -2.82 -24.74 -23.30
C ILE A 689 -3.18 -23.72 -24.38
N ARG A 690 -4.37 -23.15 -24.24
CA ARG A 690 -4.94 -22.19 -25.17
C ARG A 690 -4.51 -20.77 -24.81
N TRP A 691 -3.34 -20.37 -25.27
CA TRP A 691 -2.80 -19.02 -25.02
C TRP A 691 -3.69 -17.92 -25.66
N PRO A 692 -3.70 -16.69 -25.13
CA PRO A 692 -4.44 -15.58 -25.75
C PRO A 692 -4.02 -15.37 -27.20
N CYS A 693 -4.98 -15.04 -28.07
CA CYS A 693 -4.75 -14.91 -29.51
C CYS A 693 -3.67 -13.89 -29.85
N PHE A 694 -3.54 -12.80 -29.06
CA PHE A 694 -2.53 -11.78 -29.29
C PHE A 694 -1.08 -12.30 -29.13
N LEU A 695 -0.86 -13.43 -28.45
CA LEU A 695 0.45 -14.07 -28.36
C LEU A 695 0.76 -14.94 -29.56
N LEU A 696 -0.27 -15.58 -30.15
CA LEU A 696 -0.17 -16.54 -31.25
C LEU A 696 0.01 -15.88 -32.64
N CYS A 697 0.02 -14.55 -32.69
CA CYS A 697 0.05 -13.76 -33.92
C CYS A 697 1.19 -14.16 -34.86
N ASN A 698 0.86 -14.44 -36.12
CA ASN A 698 1.80 -14.80 -37.19
C ASN A 698 2.55 -16.13 -36.97
N GLU A 699 2.43 -16.78 -35.81
CA GLU A 699 3.21 -17.99 -35.53
C GLU A 699 2.79 -19.20 -36.37
N LEU A 700 1.49 -19.35 -36.66
CA LEU A 700 1.02 -20.42 -37.55
C LEU A 700 1.51 -20.20 -38.99
N LEU A 701 1.50 -18.96 -39.48
CA LEU A 701 2.01 -18.62 -40.82
C LEU A 701 3.52 -18.86 -40.92
N LEU A 702 4.28 -18.53 -39.88
CA LEU A 702 5.71 -18.85 -39.77
C LEU A 702 5.97 -20.37 -39.72
N ALA A 703 5.10 -21.14 -39.05
CA ALA A 703 5.20 -22.60 -39.07
C ALA A 703 4.92 -23.17 -40.47
N LEU A 704 3.92 -22.62 -41.17
CA LEU A 704 3.60 -23.01 -42.55
C LEU A 704 4.72 -22.64 -43.53
N SER A 705 5.36 -21.47 -43.37
CA SER A 705 6.51 -21.09 -44.20
C SER A 705 7.72 -22.00 -43.94
N GLN A 706 7.99 -22.33 -42.68
CA GLN A 706 9.04 -23.29 -42.30
C GLN A 706 8.76 -24.68 -42.86
N ALA A 707 7.51 -25.15 -42.82
CA ALA A 707 7.12 -26.42 -43.42
C ALA A 707 7.32 -26.44 -44.94
N LYS A 708 7.07 -25.32 -45.63
CA LYS A 708 7.28 -25.19 -47.08
C LYS A 708 8.76 -25.13 -47.46
N GLU A 709 9.59 -24.46 -46.67
CA GLU A 709 11.04 -24.31 -46.93
C GLU A 709 11.85 -25.58 -46.64
N LEU A 710 11.35 -26.45 -45.75
CA LEU A 710 12.09 -27.60 -45.21
C LEU A 710 11.51 -28.94 -45.70
N LEU A 711 11.45 -29.10 -47.03
CA LEU A 711 10.80 -30.25 -47.69
C LEU A 711 11.48 -31.60 -47.42
N ASP A 712 12.82 -31.61 -47.28
CA ASP A 712 13.66 -32.81 -47.15
C ASP A 712 14.17 -33.03 -45.72
N ALA A 713 13.79 -32.16 -44.78
CA ALA A 713 14.23 -32.28 -43.40
C ALA A 713 13.47 -33.41 -42.68
N PRO A 714 14.12 -34.16 -41.77
CA PRO A 714 13.43 -35.17 -40.97
C PRO A 714 12.39 -34.50 -40.05
N ASP A 715 11.26 -35.18 -39.85
CA ASP A 715 10.14 -34.73 -39.00
C ASP A 715 10.60 -34.20 -37.63
N LYS A 716 11.57 -34.87 -36.99
CA LYS A 716 12.15 -34.45 -35.70
C LYS A 716 12.75 -33.06 -35.74
N TRP A 717 13.42 -32.71 -36.82
CA TRP A 717 14.09 -31.42 -36.94
C TRP A 717 13.11 -30.31 -37.30
N LEU A 718 12.13 -30.59 -38.17
CA LEU A 718 11.02 -29.67 -38.44
C LEU A 718 10.24 -29.39 -37.15
N TRP A 719 9.88 -30.43 -36.42
CA TRP A 719 9.18 -30.30 -35.14
C TRP A 719 10.03 -29.60 -34.08
N TYR A 720 11.34 -29.87 -34.01
CA TYR A 720 12.26 -29.15 -33.13
C TYR A 720 12.30 -27.65 -33.42
N LYS A 721 12.30 -27.24 -34.70
CA LYS A 721 12.22 -25.84 -35.11
C LYS A 721 10.90 -25.19 -34.73
N VAL A 722 9.77 -25.89 -34.91
CA VAL A 722 8.45 -25.44 -34.47
C VAL A 722 8.43 -25.27 -32.95
N CYS A 723 8.97 -26.24 -32.20
CA CYS A 723 9.05 -26.23 -30.74
C CYS A 723 10.03 -25.22 -30.13
N LYS A 724 10.84 -24.51 -30.94
CA LYS A 724 11.73 -23.46 -30.43
C LYS A 724 10.93 -22.29 -29.83
N ASN A 725 9.75 -22.02 -30.37
CA ASN A 725 8.80 -21.06 -29.82
C ASN A 725 7.55 -21.80 -29.33
N GLU A 726 7.23 -21.65 -28.06
CA GLU A 726 6.10 -22.33 -27.44
C GLU A 726 4.76 -21.89 -28.04
N TYR A 727 4.58 -20.59 -28.30
CA TYR A 727 3.37 -20.08 -28.92
C TYR A 727 3.15 -20.68 -30.32
N ARG A 728 4.23 -20.95 -31.06
CA ARG A 728 4.17 -21.61 -32.36
C ARG A 728 3.71 -23.05 -32.26
N ARG A 729 4.28 -23.81 -31.32
CA ARG A 729 3.88 -25.19 -31.05
C ARG A 729 2.40 -25.27 -30.69
N CYS A 730 1.95 -24.43 -29.75
CA CYS A 730 0.55 -24.38 -29.34
C CYS A 730 -0.37 -23.94 -30.48
N ALA A 731 0.01 -22.94 -31.28
CA ALA A 731 -0.80 -22.47 -32.41
C ALA A 731 -1.04 -23.57 -33.44
N VAL A 732 -0.02 -24.37 -33.76
CA VAL A 732 -0.13 -25.49 -34.71
C VAL A 732 -1.05 -26.59 -34.17
N ILE A 733 -0.86 -27.00 -32.91
CA ILE A 733 -1.67 -28.06 -32.29
C ILE A 733 -3.12 -27.58 -32.09
N GLU A 734 -3.33 -26.37 -31.59
CA GLU A 734 -4.68 -25.81 -31.39
C GLU A 734 -5.41 -25.66 -32.74
N ALA A 735 -4.74 -25.17 -33.79
CA ALA A 735 -5.35 -25.08 -35.11
C ALA A 735 -5.76 -26.46 -35.64
N TYR A 736 -4.89 -27.47 -35.53
CA TYR A 736 -5.19 -28.84 -35.97
C TYR A 736 -6.38 -29.45 -35.22
N ASP A 737 -6.34 -29.45 -33.88
CA ASP A 737 -7.41 -30.01 -33.05
C ASP A 737 -8.74 -29.27 -33.32
N CYS A 738 -8.72 -27.93 -33.44
CA CYS A 738 -9.91 -27.14 -33.73
C CYS A 738 -10.46 -27.42 -35.14
N ILE A 739 -9.63 -27.57 -36.16
CA ILE A 739 -10.07 -27.91 -37.52
C ILE A 739 -10.70 -29.31 -37.53
N LYS A 740 -10.06 -30.27 -36.86
CA LYS A 740 -10.57 -31.65 -36.72
C LYS A 740 -11.96 -31.66 -36.07
N HIS A 741 -12.10 -30.98 -34.93
CA HIS A 741 -13.39 -30.87 -34.25
C HIS A 741 -14.44 -30.11 -35.07
N LEU A 742 -14.06 -28.99 -35.68
CA LEU A 742 -14.96 -28.17 -36.51
C LEU A 742 -15.54 -28.98 -37.68
N LEU A 743 -14.70 -29.69 -38.43
CA LEU A 743 -15.14 -30.47 -39.59
C LEU A 743 -16.02 -31.65 -39.18
N LEU A 744 -15.69 -32.33 -38.07
CA LEU A 744 -16.51 -33.42 -37.54
C LEU A 744 -17.83 -32.95 -36.92
N GLU A 745 -17.93 -31.69 -36.50
CA GLU A 745 -19.15 -31.11 -35.93
C GLU A 745 -20.11 -30.55 -36.99
N ILE A 746 -19.58 -30.02 -38.10
CA ILE A 746 -20.38 -29.51 -39.23
C ILE A 746 -20.95 -30.64 -40.11
N ILE A 747 -20.32 -31.82 -40.13
CA ILE A 747 -20.78 -32.98 -40.88
C ILE A 747 -21.65 -33.87 -39.98
N LYS A 748 -22.85 -34.21 -40.44
CA LYS A 748 -23.81 -35.05 -39.71
C LYS A 748 -23.18 -36.36 -39.22
N ARG A 749 -23.45 -36.70 -37.96
CA ARG A 749 -23.04 -37.99 -37.37
C ARG A 749 -23.81 -39.12 -38.06
N ASN A 750 -23.12 -40.21 -38.40
CA ASN A 750 -23.64 -41.40 -39.11
C ASN A 750 -23.79 -41.30 -40.64
N THR A 751 -23.13 -40.34 -41.31
CA THR A 751 -23.05 -40.33 -42.78
C THR A 751 -21.72 -40.91 -43.28
N GLU A 752 -21.66 -41.35 -44.55
CA GLU A 752 -20.41 -41.86 -45.16
C GLU A 752 -19.32 -40.77 -45.14
N GLU A 753 -19.69 -39.50 -45.32
CA GLU A 753 -18.77 -38.36 -45.32
C GLU A 753 -18.11 -38.12 -43.95
N HIS A 754 -18.85 -38.35 -42.86
CA HIS A 754 -18.30 -38.27 -41.51
C HIS A 754 -17.26 -39.38 -41.28
N SER A 755 -17.52 -40.58 -41.79
CA SER A 755 -16.58 -41.71 -41.68
C SER A 755 -15.29 -41.45 -42.48
N ILE A 756 -15.42 -40.91 -43.71
CA ILE A 756 -14.29 -40.52 -44.56
C ILE A 756 -13.40 -39.48 -43.85
N MET A 757 -14.02 -38.43 -43.29
CA MET A 757 -13.28 -37.39 -42.57
C MET A 757 -12.60 -37.93 -41.31
N THR A 758 -13.26 -38.86 -40.60
CA THR A 758 -12.70 -39.50 -39.40
C THR A 758 -11.46 -40.34 -39.73
N ILE A 759 -11.53 -41.17 -40.77
CA ILE A 759 -10.42 -42.01 -41.24
C ILE A 759 -9.27 -41.13 -41.73
N PHE A 760 -9.56 -40.05 -42.47
CA PHE A 760 -8.55 -39.10 -42.92
C PHE A 760 -7.75 -38.49 -41.76
N PHE A 761 -8.41 -38.04 -40.69
CA PHE A 761 -7.71 -37.54 -39.50
C PHE A 761 -6.98 -38.64 -38.72
N GLN A 762 -7.47 -39.89 -38.73
CA GLN A 762 -6.75 -41.03 -38.14
C GLN A 762 -5.44 -41.33 -38.87
N GLU A 763 -5.42 -41.22 -40.20
CA GLU A 763 -4.20 -41.43 -40.99
C GLU A 763 -3.16 -40.33 -40.77
N ILE A 764 -3.61 -39.09 -40.59
CA ILE A 764 -2.76 -37.97 -40.17
C ILE A 764 -2.19 -38.23 -38.78
N ASP A 765 -3.03 -38.58 -37.80
CA ASP A 765 -2.61 -38.87 -36.42
C ASP A 765 -1.59 -40.03 -36.40
N HIS A 766 -1.85 -41.11 -37.15
CA HIS A 766 -0.95 -42.26 -37.26
C HIS A 766 0.40 -41.89 -37.87
N SER A 767 0.39 -41.07 -38.94
CA SER A 767 1.63 -40.60 -39.59
C SER A 767 2.49 -39.73 -38.68
N ILE A 768 1.85 -38.96 -37.79
CA ILE A 768 2.54 -38.16 -36.75
C ILE A 768 3.14 -39.07 -35.69
N GLU A 769 2.42 -40.10 -35.23
CA GLU A 769 2.90 -41.05 -34.21
C GLU A 769 4.13 -41.86 -34.67
N ILE A 770 4.16 -42.30 -35.93
CA ILE A 770 5.29 -43.06 -36.50
C ILE A 770 6.44 -42.16 -37.01
N GLU A 771 6.34 -40.84 -36.83
CA GLU A 771 7.34 -39.84 -37.27
C GLU A 771 7.66 -39.91 -38.79
N ARG A 772 6.64 -40.11 -39.63
CA ARG A 772 6.76 -40.17 -41.11
C ARG A 772 5.85 -39.17 -41.85
N PHE A 773 5.36 -38.13 -41.18
CA PHE A 773 4.47 -37.12 -41.72
C PHE A 773 5.01 -36.45 -42.99
N THR A 774 6.27 -35.99 -43.02
CA THR A 774 6.85 -35.36 -44.23
C THR A 774 7.10 -36.34 -45.37
N LYS A 775 7.13 -37.65 -45.09
CA LYS A 775 7.25 -38.71 -46.11
C LYS A 775 5.90 -39.05 -46.73
N THR A 776 4.83 -39.08 -45.93
CA THR A 776 3.48 -39.39 -46.39
C THR A 776 2.82 -38.21 -47.10
N PHE A 777 3.00 -36.99 -46.58
CA PHE A 777 2.27 -35.80 -47.04
C PHE A 777 3.16 -34.76 -47.71
N ASN A 778 2.60 -34.04 -48.67
CA ASN A 778 3.24 -32.97 -49.41
C ASN A 778 3.03 -31.60 -48.72
N MET A 779 4.09 -31.09 -48.09
CA MET A 779 4.04 -29.83 -47.34
C MET A 779 3.79 -28.59 -48.21
N THR A 780 4.01 -28.67 -49.53
CA THR A 780 3.79 -27.54 -50.46
C THR A 780 2.31 -27.20 -50.66
N VAL A 781 1.41 -28.14 -50.34
CA VAL A 781 -0.04 -28.03 -50.51
C VAL A 781 -0.73 -27.46 -49.27
N LEU A 782 -0.07 -27.46 -48.11
CA LEU A 782 -0.61 -26.91 -46.86
C LEU A 782 -1.03 -25.43 -46.95
N PRO A 783 -0.30 -24.52 -47.64
CA PRO A 783 -0.76 -23.14 -47.84
C PRO A 783 -2.05 -23.03 -48.65
N GLN A 784 -2.27 -23.94 -49.62
CA GLN A 784 -3.50 -23.97 -50.41
C GLN A 784 -4.69 -24.43 -49.56
N LEU A 785 -4.50 -25.47 -48.75
CA LEU A 785 -5.50 -25.91 -47.76
C LEU A 785 -5.81 -24.83 -46.73
N HIS A 786 -4.79 -24.15 -46.20
CA HIS A 786 -4.96 -23.01 -45.29
C HIS A 786 -5.83 -21.90 -45.88
N THR A 787 -5.65 -21.59 -47.17
CA THR A 787 -6.46 -20.58 -47.86
C THR A 787 -7.93 -20.98 -47.96
N GLN A 788 -8.21 -22.26 -48.28
CA GLN A 788 -9.59 -22.76 -48.34
C GLN A 788 -10.23 -22.86 -46.94
N LEU A 789 -9.45 -23.21 -45.91
CA LEU A 789 -9.91 -23.21 -44.52
C LEU A 789 -10.28 -21.80 -44.03
N ILE A 790 -9.50 -20.77 -44.40
CA ILE A 790 -9.88 -19.37 -44.12
C ILE A 790 -11.23 -19.05 -44.76
N LYS A 791 -11.43 -19.41 -46.03
CA LYS A 791 -12.70 -19.18 -46.74
C LYS A 791 -13.86 -19.88 -46.05
N LEU A 792 -13.68 -21.13 -45.61
CA LEU A 792 -14.69 -21.88 -44.87
C LEU A 792 -15.07 -21.18 -43.57
N VAL A 793 -14.09 -20.82 -42.74
CA VAL A 793 -14.33 -20.17 -41.45
C VAL A 793 -14.94 -18.76 -41.61
N GLN A 794 -14.58 -18.03 -42.67
CA GLN A 794 -15.20 -16.75 -43.00
C GLN A 794 -16.68 -16.89 -43.36
N LEU A 795 -17.05 -17.94 -44.11
CA LEU A 795 -18.46 -18.23 -44.44
C LEU A 795 -19.26 -18.57 -43.18
N LEU A 796 -18.67 -19.28 -42.22
CA LEU A 796 -19.30 -19.63 -40.95
C LEU A 796 -19.51 -18.43 -40.01
N ASN A 797 -18.68 -17.38 -40.12
CA ASN A 797 -18.79 -16.17 -39.31
C ASN A 797 -19.77 -15.11 -39.88
N LYS A 798 -20.34 -15.31 -41.06
CA LYS A 798 -21.31 -14.36 -41.64
C LYS A 798 -22.68 -14.45 -40.95
N PRO A 799 -23.40 -13.32 -40.77
CA PRO A 799 -24.72 -13.33 -40.12
C PRO A 799 -25.79 -14.07 -40.96
N LYS A 800 -25.65 -14.06 -42.30
CA LYS A 800 -26.44 -14.90 -43.21
C LYS A 800 -25.55 -16.03 -43.73
N LYS A 801 -25.89 -17.27 -43.40
CA LYS A 801 -25.12 -18.47 -43.75
C LYS A 801 -25.58 -18.99 -45.12
N ASP A 802 -24.67 -19.10 -46.07
CA ASP A 802 -24.93 -19.68 -47.39
C ASP A 802 -24.43 -21.13 -47.41
N THR A 803 -25.36 -22.08 -47.28
CA THR A 803 -25.05 -23.51 -47.18
C THR A 803 -24.42 -24.05 -48.45
N ALA A 804 -24.81 -23.55 -49.63
CA ALA A 804 -24.24 -23.98 -50.91
C ALA A 804 -22.75 -23.58 -51.03
N GLN A 805 -22.39 -22.37 -50.57
CA GLN A 805 -20.98 -21.94 -50.55
C GLN A 805 -20.12 -22.73 -49.54
N VAL A 806 -20.70 -23.12 -48.40
CA VAL A 806 -20.03 -23.99 -47.41
C VAL A 806 -19.77 -25.37 -48.02
N VAL A 807 -20.77 -25.99 -48.65
CA VAL A 807 -20.64 -27.28 -49.35
C VAL A 807 -19.57 -27.22 -50.45
N ASN A 808 -19.59 -26.18 -51.29
CA ASN A 808 -18.58 -26.00 -52.35
C ASN A 808 -17.15 -25.86 -51.79
N THR A 809 -17.00 -25.17 -50.65
CA THR A 809 -15.68 -24.98 -50.03
C THR A 809 -15.20 -26.27 -49.37
N LEU A 810 -16.09 -27.03 -48.71
CA LEU A 810 -15.77 -28.37 -48.18
C LEU A 810 -15.39 -29.35 -49.28
N GLN A 811 -16.07 -29.31 -50.43
CA GLN A 811 -15.71 -30.10 -51.60
C GLN A 811 -14.32 -29.75 -52.12
N ALA A 812 -13.99 -28.46 -52.21
CA ALA A 812 -12.67 -28.02 -52.63
C ALA A 812 -11.57 -28.48 -51.66
N ILE A 813 -11.81 -28.42 -50.35
CA ILE A 813 -10.88 -28.93 -49.33
C ILE A 813 -10.68 -30.44 -49.49
N TYR A 814 -11.75 -31.20 -49.69
CA TYR A 814 -11.68 -32.65 -49.89
C TYR A 814 -10.94 -33.03 -51.18
N GLU A 815 -11.20 -32.37 -52.31
CA GLU A 815 -10.50 -32.66 -53.57
C GLU A 815 -9.00 -32.33 -53.49
N ILE A 816 -8.62 -31.21 -52.87
CA ILE A 816 -7.20 -30.85 -52.65
C ILE A 816 -6.54 -31.87 -51.71
N ALA A 817 -7.21 -32.24 -50.62
CA ALA A 817 -6.70 -33.22 -49.67
C ALA A 817 -6.53 -34.62 -50.31
N LYS A 818 -7.46 -35.02 -51.17
CA LYS A 818 -7.44 -36.32 -51.85
C LYS A 818 -6.39 -36.39 -52.96
N ARG A 819 -6.26 -35.35 -53.79
CA ARG A 819 -5.43 -35.40 -55.01
C ARG A 819 -3.98 -34.99 -54.77
N ASP A 820 -3.77 -33.97 -53.93
CA ASP A 820 -2.51 -33.22 -53.91
C ASP A 820 -1.76 -33.36 -52.57
N LEU A 821 -2.45 -33.72 -51.49
CA LEU A 821 -1.83 -33.80 -50.15
C LEU A 821 -0.97 -35.07 -49.96
N PHE A 822 -1.34 -36.21 -50.53
CA PHE A 822 -0.54 -37.44 -50.46
C PHE A 822 0.59 -37.40 -51.48
N LYS A 823 1.84 -37.73 -51.07
CA LYS A 823 2.96 -37.84 -52.02
C LYS A 823 2.80 -39.03 -52.97
N ASP A 824 2.29 -40.14 -52.45
CA ASP A 824 2.00 -41.35 -53.21
C ASP A 824 0.61 -41.24 -53.83
N LYS A 825 0.54 -41.25 -55.17
CA LYS A 825 -0.72 -41.17 -55.91
C LYS A 825 -1.48 -42.50 -55.79
N ARG A 826 -2.53 -42.52 -54.98
CA ARG A 826 -3.42 -43.69 -54.82
C ARG A 826 -4.48 -43.73 -55.92
N SER A 827 -4.81 -44.92 -56.40
CA SER A 827 -5.95 -45.11 -57.32
C SER A 827 -7.28 -44.91 -56.59
N ILE A 828 -8.36 -44.65 -57.34
CA ILE A 828 -9.70 -44.48 -56.75
C ILE A 828 -10.15 -45.74 -55.98
N ASP A 829 -9.74 -46.91 -56.43
CA ASP A 829 -10.07 -48.18 -55.78
C ASP A 829 -9.29 -48.39 -54.48
N GLN A 830 -8.00 -48.01 -54.45
CA GLN A 830 -7.20 -47.99 -53.22
C GLN A 830 -7.77 -47.01 -52.18
N LEU A 831 -8.23 -45.83 -52.61
CA LEU A 831 -8.87 -44.87 -51.71
C LEU A 831 -10.23 -45.35 -51.18
N ARG A 832 -10.93 -46.22 -51.92
CA ARG A 832 -12.18 -46.86 -51.45
C ARG A 832 -11.90 -47.97 -50.44
N GLU A 833 -10.86 -48.77 -50.67
CA GLU A 833 -10.38 -49.78 -49.72
C GLU A 833 -9.91 -49.16 -48.40
N ASP A 834 -9.18 -48.04 -48.48
CA ASP A 834 -8.73 -47.26 -47.32
C ASP A 834 -9.87 -46.50 -46.61
N GLY A 835 -11.08 -46.46 -47.17
CA GLY A 835 -12.23 -45.73 -46.60
C GLY A 835 -12.15 -44.20 -46.75
N LEU A 836 -11.29 -43.69 -47.63
CA LEU A 836 -11.09 -42.26 -47.92
C LEU A 836 -11.96 -41.75 -49.09
N ALA A 837 -12.72 -42.64 -49.73
CA ALA A 837 -13.64 -42.34 -50.83
C ALA A 837 -15.01 -43.03 -50.64
N PRO A 838 -16.10 -42.49 -51.24
CA PRO A 838 -17.44 -43.07 -51.13
C PRO A 838 -17.50 -44.51 -51.67
N ARG A 839 -18.22 -45.39 -50.97
CA ARG A 839 -18.33 -46.82 -51.31
C ARG A 839 -19.25 -47.07 -52.52
N SER A 840 -20.21 -46.18 -52.77
CA SER A 840 -21.13 -46.28 -53.90
C SER A 840 -20.63 -45.49 -55.13
N PRO A 841 -20.69 -46.04 -56.36
CA PRO A 841 -20.39 -45.29 -57.59
C PRO A 841 -21.50 -44.29 -57.98
N ALA A 842 -22.73 -44.43 -57.44
CA ALA A 842 -23.86 -43.55 -57.75
C ALA A 842 -23.79 -42.18 -57.04
N SER A 843 -23.05 -42.05 -55.95
CA SER A 843 -22.80 -40.79 -55.22
C SER A 843 -21.81 -39.85 -55.93
N THR A 844 -21.34 -40.21 -57.13
CA THR A 844 -20.38 -39.42 -57.92
C THR A 844 -21.07 -38.37 -58.84
N GLN A 845 -22.40 -38.35 -58.90
CA GLN A 845 -23.17 -37.44 -59.78
C GLN A 845 -23.58 -36.09 -59.13
N GLY A 846 -23.19 -35.83 -57.87
CA GLY A 846 -23.45 -34.57 -57.14
C GLY A 846 -22.28 -34.14 -56.23
N LEU A 847 -22.43 -33.03 -55.50
CA LEU A 847 -21.45 -32.58 -54.50
C LEU A 847 -21.51 -33.52 -53.28
N LEU A 848 -20.36 -34.04 -52.83
CA LEU A 848 -20.28 -35.05 -51.76
C LEU A 848 -20.96 -34.57 -50.45
N PHE A 849 -20.86 -33.28 -50.15
CA PHE A 849 -21.35 -32.72 -48.88
C PHE A 849 -22.76 -32.09 -48.95
N GLU A 850 -23.47 -32.18 -50.08
CA GLU A 850 -24.72 -31.45 -50.32
C GLU A 850 -25.82 -31.74 -49.28
N ASN A 851 -25.95 -33.00 -48.84
CA ASN A 851 -26.94 -33.44 -47.85
C ASN A 851 -26.35 -33.71 -46.45
N ALA A 852 -25.03 -33.56 -46.29
CA ALA A 852 -24.27 -33.97 -45.11
C ALA A 852 -23.92 -32.82 -44.15
N VAL A 853 -24.10 -31.56 -44.56
CA VAL A 853 -23.79 -30.37 -43.74
C VAL A 853 -24.96 -30.02 -42.81
N GLU A 854 -24.69 -29.92 -41.51
CA GLU A 854 -25.61 -29.39 -40.50
C GLU A 854 -24.91 -28.29 -39.71
N LEU A 855 -25.38 -27.05 -39.85
CA LEU A 855 -24.79 -25.91 -39.17
C LEU A 855 -25.45 -25.72 -37.80
N PRO A 856 -24.68 -25.53 -36.71
CA PRO A 856 -25.25 -25.22 -35.41
C PRO A 856 -26.16 -23.99 -35.42
N ASN A 857 -27.18 -23.99 -34.55
CA ASN A 857 -28.09 -22.86 -34.36
C ASN A 857 -27.29 -21.57 -34.07
N SER A 858 -27.76 -20.42 -34.57
CA SER A 858 -27.16 -19.09 -34.33
C SER A 858 -26.93 -18.79 -32.85
N ASP A 859 -27.71 -19.42 -31.99
CA ASP A 859 -27.75 -19.16 -30.55
C ASP A 859 -26.65 -19.94 -29.80
N ASN A 860 -25.93 -20.86 -30.48
CA ASN A 860 -24.76 -21.53 -29.91
C ASN A 860 -23.53 -20.61 -29.93
N GLU A 861 -23.55 -19.60 -29.05
CA GLU A 861 -22.51 -18.58 -28.95
C GLU A 861 -21.13 -19.19 -28.65
N THR A 862 -21.09 -20.31 -27.92
CA THR A 862 -19.84 -21.00 -27.58
C THR A 862 -19.14 -21.56 -28.81
N PHE A 863 -19.89 -22.23 -29.70
CA PHE A 863 -19.36 -22.73 -30.97
C PHE A 863 -18.85 -21.58 -31.84
N TYR A 864 -19.66 -20.54 -32.06
CA TYR A 864 -19.27 -19.41 -32.91
C TYR A 864 -18.13 -18.58 -32.32
N ARG A 865 -17.98 -18.52 -30.99
CA ARG A 865 -16.79 -17.93 -30.36
C ARG A 865 -15.53 -18.73 -30.69
N GLN A 866 -15.60 -20.06 -30.69
CA GLN A 866 -14.46 -20.90 -31.11
C GLN A 866 -14.15 -20.75 -32.60
N VAL A 867 -15.16 -20.64 -33.46
CA VAL A 867 -14.97 -20.36 -34.90
C VAL A 867 -14.29 -19.00 -35.11
N ARG A 868 -14.69 -17.95 -34.39
CA ARG A 868 -14.03 -16.63 -34.42
C ARG A 868 -12.58 -16.68 -33.92
N ARG A 869 -12.30 -17.48 -32.90
CA ARG A 869 -10.94 -17.71 -32.41
C ARG A 869 -10.09 -18.45 -33.45
N LEU A 870 -10.59 -19.52 -34.05
CA LEU A 870 -9.90 -20.25 -35.10
C LEU A 870 -9.63 -19.34 -36.30
N HIS A 871 -10.61 -18.54 -36.73
CA HIS A 871 -10.43 -17.53 -37.76
C HIS A 871 -9.27 -16.60 -37.43
N THR A 872 -9.20 -16.14 -36.18
CA THR A 872 -8.13 -15.26 -35.71
C THR A 872 -6.76 -15.95 -35.80
N ILE A 873 -6.63 -17.20 -35.33
CA ILE A 873 -5.37 -17.96 -35.41
C ILE A 873 -4.94 -18.13 -36.88
N LEU A 874 -5.87 -18.48 -37.77
CA LEU A 874 -5.61 -18.72 -39.20
C LEU A 874 -5.23 -17.44 -39.96
N THR A 875 -5.81 -16.29 -39.60
CA THR A 875 -5.66 -15.02 -40.33
C THR A 875 -4.71 -14.03 -39.66
N SER A 876 -4.27 -14.28 -38.44
CA SER A 876 -3.46 -13.33 -37.66
C SER A 876 -2.18 -12.91 -38.39
N ARG A 877 -1.97 -11.60 -38.45
CA ARG A 877 -0.77 -10.95 -39.04
C ARG A 877 -0.15 -9.99 -38.02
N ASP A 878 0.95 -9.34 -38.39
CA ASP A 878 1.70 -8.46 -37.51
C ASP A 878 0.92 -7.24 -36.97
N SER A 879 -0.25 -6.90 -37.53
CA SER A 879 -1.11 -5.82 -37.01
C SER A 879 -1.69 -6.08 -35.59
N MET A 880 -1.54 -7.29 -35.06
CA MET A 880 -1.96 -7.62 -33.69
C MET A 880 -0.92 -7.31 -32.60
N HIS A 881 0.26 -6.78 -32.97
CA HIS A 881 1.28 -6.36 -32.00
C HIS A 881 0.83 -5.16 -31.15
N ASP A 882 -0.15 -4.39 -31.64
CA ASP A 882 -0.68 -3.19 -30.98
C ASP A 882 -1.85 -3.45 -30.01
N ILE A 883 -2.15 -4.70 -29.64
CA ILE A 883 -3.25 -5.02 -28.75
C ILE A 883 -2.75 -5.15 -27.29
N PRO A 884 -3.41 -4.52 -26.31
CA PRO A 884 -4.57 -3.61 -26.42
C PRO A 884 -4.19 -2.24 -26.99
N VAL A 885 -5.09 -1.60 -27.73
CA VAL A 885 -4.83 -0.29 -28.38
C VAL A 885 -4.74 0.84 -27.36
N ASN A 886 -5.60 0.80 -26.34
CA ASN A 886 -5.67 1.83 -25.30
C ASN A 886 -4.37 1.87 -24.47
N LEU A 887 -3.83 3.09 -24.30
CA LEU A 887 -2.56 3.32 -23.58
C LEU A 887 -2.66 3.01 -22.08
N GLU A 888 -3.82 3.24 -21.47
CA GLU A 888 -4.07 2.94 -20.05
C GLU A 888 -4.07 1.43 -19.79
N ALA A 889 -4.70 0.64 -20.65
CA ALA A 889 -4.61 -0.83 -20.59
C ALA A 889 -3.16 -1.31 -20.69
N ARG A 890 -2.40 -0.81 -21.68
CA ARG A 890 -0.97 -1.16 -21.84
C ARG A 890 -0.18 -0.81 -20.58
N ARG A 891 -0.40 0.38 -20.02
CA ARG A 891 0.27 0.85 -18.80
C ARG A 891 -0.06 -0.03 -17.59
N ARG A 892 -1.33 -0.35 -17.35
CA ARG A 892 -1.77 -1.18 -16.21
C ARG A 892 -1.24 -2.61 -16.32
N ILE A 893 -1.29 -3.22 -17.51
CA ILE A 893 -0.74 -4.57 -17.75
C ILE A 893 0.79 -4.57 -17.57
N ALA A 894 1.48 -3.56 -18.12
CA ALA A 894 2.93 -3.42 -17.95
C ALA A 894 3.30 -3.25 -16.47
N PHE A 895 2.59 -2.41 -15.72
CA PHE A 895 2.82 -2.21 -14.29
C PHE A 895 2.57 -3.48 -13.47
N PHE A 896 1.45 -4.17 -13.72
CA PHE A 896 1.13 -5.46 -13.09
C PHE A 896 2.23 -6.49 -13.37
N SER A 897 2.63 -6.63 -14.64
CA SER A 897 3.68 -7.57 -15.04
C SER A 897 5.03 -7.26 -14.39
N ASN A 898 5.45 -5.99 -14.39
CA ASN A 898 6.68 -5.57 -13.72
C ASN A 898 6.66 -5.94 -12.23
N SER A 899 5.54 -5.68 -11.56
CA SER A 899 5.38 -5.97 -10.13
C SER A 899 5.53 -7.46 -9.81
N LEU A 900 5.14 -8.36 -10.72
CA LEU A 900 5.31 -9.81 -10.55
C LEU A 900 6.78 -10.27 -10.64
N PHE A 901 7.67 -9.52 -11.29
CA PHE A 901 9.11 -9.89 -11.38
C PHE A 901 10.00 -9.09 -10.41
N MET A 902 9.43 -8.10 -9.73
CA MET A 902 10.07 -7.38 -8.63
C MET A 902 10.31 -8.29 -7.41
N ASN A 903 11.10 -7.80 -6.46
CA ASN A 903 11.36 -8.53 -5.22
C ASN A 903 10.15 -8.39 -4.28
N MET A 904 9.24 -9.37 -4.31
CA MET A 904 8.04 -9.43 -3.46
C MET A 904 8.21 -10.48 -2.36
N PRO A 905 7.74 -10.24 -1.12
CA PRO A 905 7.62 -11.29 -0.11
C PRO A 905 6.56 -12.32 -0.53
N HIS A 906 6.69 -13.57 -0.06
CA HIS A 906 5.67 -14.59 -0.33
C HIS A 906 4.34 -14.22 0.33
N ALA A 907 3.26 -14.35 -0.43
CA ALA A 907 1.91 -14.12 0.06
C ALA A 907 1.49 -15.25 1.05
N PRO A 908 1.04 -14.93 2.27
CA PRO A 908 0.31 -15.88 3.10
C PRO A 908 -1.09 -16.10 2.54
N GLN A 909 -1.77 -17.16 3.00
CA GLN A 909 -3.22 -17.30 2.80
C GLN A 909 -3.96 -16.04 3.27
N VAL A 910 -5.07 -15.69 2.61
CA VAL A 910 -5.84 -14.47 2.92
C VAL A 910 -6.28 -14.46 4.39
N GLU A 911 -6.69 -15.60 4.94
CA GLU A 911 -7.04 -15.77 6.36
C GLU A 911 -5.88 -15.42 7.32
N LYS A 912 -4.63 -15.60 6.88
CA LYS A 912 -3.40 -15.29 7.63
C LYS A 912 -2.79 -13.93 7.24
N MET A 913 -3.43 -13.19 6.34
CA MET A 913 -2.99 -11.85 5.98
C MET A 913 -3.21 -10.87 7.16
N MET A 914 -2.39 -9.82 7.23
CA MET A 914 -2.68 -8.66 8.07
C MET A 914 -3.88 -7.89 7.50
N ALA A 915 -4.88 -7.66 8.33
CA ALA A 915 -5.97 -6.74 7.97
C ALA A 915 -5.42 -5.32 7.83
N PHE A 916 -5.99 -4.55 6.93
CA PHE A 916 -5.69 -3.14 6.75
C PHE A 916 -6.97 -2.41 6.34
N SER A 917 -6.95 -1.09 6.41
CA SER A 917 -8.05 -0.28 5.90
C SER A 917 -7.56 1.02 5.33
N VAL A 918 -8.41 1.63 4.52
CA VAL A 918 -8.09 2.87 3.81
C VAL A 918 -9.04 3.96 4.29
N LEU A 919 -8.50 5.13 4.58
CA LEU A 919 -9.25 6.33 4.95
C LEU A 919 -9.08 7.39 3.86
N THR A 920 -10.20 7.96 3.39
CA THR A 920 -10.18 9.09 2.45
C THR A 920 -11.02 10.24 2.99
N PRO A 921 -10.43 11.42 3.28
CA PRO A 921 -11.19 12.61 3.66
C PRO A 921 -11.98 13.15 2.46
N TYR A 922 -13.22 13.58 2.72
CA TYR A 922 -14.11 14.19 1.74
C TYR A 922 -14.90 15.31 2.41
N TYR A 923 -14.96 16.49 1.77
CA TYR A 923 -15.69 17.62 2.32
C TYR A 923 -16.98 17.86 1.56
N SER A 924 -16.91 18.50 0.40
CA SER A 924 -18.07 18.99 -0.34
C SER A 924 -17.92 18.88 -1.85
N GLU A 925 -16.95 18.12 -2.34
CA GLU A 925 -16.72 17.96 -3.78
C GLU A 925 -17.87 17.22 -4.46
N GLU A 926 -18.12 17.49 -5.73
CA GLU A 926 -19.17 16.79 -6.48
C GLU A 926 -18.87 15.27 -6.55
N VAL A 927 -19.87 14.43 -6.23
CA VAL A 927 -19.67 12.98 -6.18
C VAL A 927 -19.91 12.35 -7.54
N ILE A 928 -21.05 12.64 -8.17
CA ILE A 928 -21.41 12.19 -9.53
C ILE A 928 -21.92 13.39 -10.32
N TYR A 929 -21.38 13.62 -11.53
CA TYR A 929 -21.88 14.69 -12.40
C TYR A 929 -23.39 14.62 -12.61
N SER A 930 -24.09 15.74 -12.47
CA SER A 930 -25.51 15.88 -12.81
C SER A 930 -25.72 15.92 -14.33
N LYS A 931 -26.98 15.76 -14.78
CA LYS A 931 -27.32 15.81 -16.20
C LYS A 931 -27.03 17.21 -16.78
N GLU A 932 -27.29 18.24 -15.98
CA GLU A 932 -27.13 19.64 -16.31
C GLU A 932 -25.64 19.98 -16.46
N GLN A 933 -24.80 19.57 -15.51
CA GLN A 933 -23.34 19.77 -15.56
C GLN A 933 -22.70 19.12 -16.80
N LEU A 934 -23.20 17.97 -17.24
CA LEU A 934 -22.68 17.31 -18.44
C LEU A 934 -23.05 18.02 -19.74
N LYS A 935 -24.13 18.81 -19.73
CA LYS A 935 -24.65 19.52 -20.90
C LYS A 935 -24.27 20.99 -20.93
N SER A 936 -24.11 21.62 -19.77
CA SER A 936 -23.76 23.03 -19.66
C SER A 936 -22.42 23.27 -20.35
N GLU A 937 -22.43 24.22 -21.27
CA GLU A 937 -21.23 24.69 -21.95
C GLU A 937 -20.50 25.70 -21.04
N ASN A 938 -19.18 25.58 -20.97
CA ASN A 938 -18.33 26.57 -20.30
C ASN A 938 -18.26 27.86 -21.14
N GLU A 939 -17.51 28.87 -20.67
CA GLU A 939 -17.30 30.16 -21.37
C GLU A 939 -16.79 29.98 -22.82
N ASP A 940 -16.08 28.89 -23.11
CA ASP A 940 -15.56 28.53 -24.44
C ASP A 940 -16.56 27.74 -25.32
N GLY A 941 -17.82 27.55 -24.89
CA GLY A 941 -18.84 26.78 -25.63
C GLY A 941 -18.66 25.25 -25.58
N ILE A 942 -17.80 24.74 -24.68
CA ILE A 942 -17.47 23.31 -24.57
C ILE A 942 -18.17 22.71 -23.35
N SER A 943 -18.95 21.64 -23.56
CA SER A 943 -19.53 20.85 -22.46
C SER A 943 -18.54 19.83 -21.89
N ILE A 944 -18.70 19.48 -20.60
CA ILE A 944 -17.86 18.49 -19.92
C ILE A 944 -17.90 17.14 -20.66
N LEU A 945 -19.08 16.73 -21.14
CA LEU A 945 -19.21 15.48 -21.87
C LEU A 945 -18.43 15.50 -23.19
N PHE A 946 -18.52 16.58 -23.97
CA PHE A 946 -17.76 16.72 -25.21
C PHE A 946 -16.25 16.67 -24.96
N TYR A 947 -15.79 17.33 -23.90
CA TYR A 947 -14.39 17.29 -23.48
C TYR A 947 -13.92 15.86 -23.15
N LEU A 948 -14.69 15.13 -22.34
CA LEU A 948 -14.37 13.75 -21.98
C LEU A 948 -14.41 12.79 -23.18
N GLN A 949 -15.36 12.97 -24.09
CA GLN A 949 -15.41 12.21 -25.35
C GLN A 949 -14.19 12.46 -26.23
N THR A 950 -13.67 13.68 -26.23
CA THR A 950 -12.50 14.05 -27.03
C THR A 950 -11.21 13.48 -26.45
N ILE A 951 -11.03 13.53 -25.13
CA ILE A 951 -9.83 12.98 -24.46
C ILE A 951 -9.84 11.45 -24.45
N TYR A 952 -11.00 10.83 -24.23
CA TYR A 952 -11.17 9.39 -24.09
C TYR A 952 -11.99 8.81 -25.25
N ALA A 953 -11.65 9.17 -26.48
CA ALA A 953 -12.41 8.81 -27.68
C ALA A 953 -12.52 7.29 -27.90
N ASP A 954 -11.44 6.56 -27.60
CA ASP A 954 -11.38 5.11 -27.64
C ASP A 954 -12.27 4.47 -26.55
N GLU A 955 -12.20 4.97 -25.31
CA GLU A 955 -13.02 4.46 -24.22
C GLU A 955 -14.51 4.80 -24.40
N TRP A 956 -14.83 5.93 -25.01
CA TRP A 956 -16.20 6.30 -25.37
C TRP A 956 -16.78 5.32 -26.40
N LYS A 957 -15.98 4.93 -27.40
CA LYS A 957 -16.39 3.92 -28.38
C LYS A 957 -16.69 2.58 -27.71
N ASN A 958 -15.85 2.15 -26.77
CA ASN A 958 -16.04 0.91 -26.01
C ASN A 958 -17.26 0.98 -25.08
N PHE A 959 -17.54 2.16 -24.50
CA PHE A 959 -18.74 2.42 -23.72
C PHE A 959 -20.01 2.29 -24.58
N MET A 960 -20.02 2.90 -25.77
CA MET A 960 -21.12 2.80 -26.71
C MET A 960 -21.36 1.36 -27.19
N GLU A 961 -20.28 0.61 -27.44
CA GLU A 961 -20.35 -0.84 -27.72
C GLU A 961 -21.04 -1.60 -26.58
N ARG A 962 -20.67 -1.30 -25.32
CA ARG A 962 -21.29 -1.95 -24.15
C ARG A 962 -22.76 -1.61 -24.00
N MET A 963 -23.13 -0.33 -24.18
CA MET A 963 -24.52 0.11 -24.09
C MET A 963 -25.41 -0.57 -25.13
N ARG A 964 -24.90 -0.75 -26.37
CA ARG A 964 -25.61 -1.49 -27.43
C ARG A 964 -25.81 -2.96 -27.07
N ARG A 965 -24.79 -3.60 -26.49
CA ARG A 965 -24.89 -4.97 -25.96
C ARG A 965 -25.94 -5.09 -24.85
N GLU A 966 -26.09 -4.07 -24.01
CA GLU A 966 -27.10 -4.01 -22.95
C GLU A 966 -28.50 -3.53 -23.43
N GLY A 967 -28.76 -3.58 -24.75
CA GLY A 967 -30.09 -3.35 -25.32
C GLY A 967 -30.34 -1.94 -25.90
N MET A 968 -29.32 -1.09 -26.02
CA MET A 968 -29.46 0.23 -26.66
C MET A 968 -29.46 0.11 -28.20
N VAL A 969 -30.50 0.66 -28.84
CA VAL A 969 -30.62 0.62 -30.31
C VAL A 969 -30.29 1.98 -30.94
N LYS A 970 -30.65 3.08 -30.27
CA LYS A 970 -30.38 4.46 -30.74
C LYS A 970 -29.55 5.24 -29.74
N ASP A 971 -28.61 6.04 -30.24
CA ASP A 971 -27.72 6.86 -29.39
C ASP A 971 -28.49 7.92 -28.56
N THR A 972 -29.71 8.31 -28.95
CA THR A 972 -30.56 9.22 -28.15
C THR A 972 -31.09 8.58 -26.85
N GLU A 973 -31.14 7.25 -26.77
CA GLU A 973 -31.59 6.51 -25.58
C GLU A 973 -30.62 6.64 -24.40
N ILE A 974 -29.37 7.09 -24.63
CA ILE A 974 -28.37 7.31 -23.58
C ILE A 974 -28.90 8.29 -22.53
N TRP A 975 -29.61 9.34 -22.95
CA TRP A 975 -30.08 10.40 -22.06
C TRP A 975 -31.38 10.06 -21.32
N ASN A 976 -32.07 8.99 -21.74
CA ASN A 976 -33.36 8.59 -21.19
C ASN A 976 -33.20 7.33 -20.35
N THR A 977 -32.82 6.22 -20.97
CA THR A 977 -32.80 4.89 -20.34
C THR A 977 -31.47 4.61 -19.62
N LYS A 978 -30.35 5.11 -20.16
CA LYS A 978 -28.99 4.82 -19.67
C LYS A 978 -28.29 6.03 -19.04
N LEU A 979 -29.05 7.03 -18.58
CA LEU A 979 -28.52 8.28 -18.05
C LEU A 979 -27.56 8.05 -16.86
N ARG A 980 -27.91 7.11 -15.97
CA ARG A 980 -27.06 6.77 -14.83
C ARG A 980 -25.72 6.20 -15.26
N ASP A 981 -25.70 5.37 -16.30
CA ASP A 981 -24.47 4.76 -16.82
C ASP A 981 -23.55 5.80 -17.45
N LEU A 982 -24.12 6.78 -18.15
CA LEU A 982 -23.42 7.95 -18.67
C LEU A 982 -22.82 8.80 -17.55
N ARG A 983 -23.64 9.16 -16.54
CA ARG A 983 -23.19 9.95 -15.38
C ARG A 983 -22.03 9.28 -14.65
N LEU A 984 -22.10 7.96 -14.44
CA LEU A 984 -21.02 7.19 -13.83
C LEU A 984 -19.78 7.11 -14.73
N TRP A 985 -19.95 6.88 -16.03
CA TRP A 985 -18.82 6.84 -16.98
C TRP A 985 -18.03 8.15 -16.98
N ALA A 986 -18.74 9.29 -16.96
CA ALA A 986 -18.12 10.62 -16.87
C ALA A 986 -17.47 10.83 -15.50
N SER A 987 -18.15 10.47 -14.41
CA SER A 987 -17.68 10.69 -13.03
C SER A 987 -16.45 9.85 -12.68
N TYR A 988 -16.32 8.64 -13.24
CA TYR A 988 -15.10 7.84 -13.05
C TYR A 988 -13.86 8.45 -13.71
N ARG A 989 -14.03 9.40 -14.63
CA ARG A 989 -12.93 10.09 -15.32
C ARG A 989 -12.69 11.49 -14.74
N GLY A 990 -13.77 12.22 -14.44
CA GLY A 990 -13.70 13.61 -13.98
C GLY A 990 -13.86 13.84 -12.47
N GLN A 991 -14.54 12.97 -11.72
CA GLN A 991 -14.79 13.17 -10.28
C GLN A 991 -13.86 12.38 -9.37
N THR A 992 -13.36 13.04 -8.32
CA THR A 992 -12.32 12.50 -7.44
C THR A 992 -12.87 11.39 -6.53
N LEU A 993 -14.00 11.61 -5.85
CA LEU A 993 -14.53 10.64 -4.88
C LEU A 993 -14.97 9.34 -5.57
N SER A 994 -15.83 9.43 -6.59
CA SER A 994 -16.32 8.26 -7.33
C SER A 994 -15.19 7.43 -7.93
N ARG A 995 -14.17 8.08 -8.50
CA ARG A 995 -12.98 7.39 -9.04
C ARG A 995 -12.15 6.73 -7.94
N THR A 996 -11.94 7.40 -6.81
CA THR A 996 -11.16 6.86 -5.68
C THR A 996 -11.87 5.68 -5.04
N VAL A 997 -13.18 5.78 -4.79
CA VAL A 997 -13.99 4.70 -4.23
C VAL A 997 -13.91 3.48 -5.14
N ARG A 998 -14.12 3.64 -6.45
CA ARG A 998 -14.00 2.54 -7.40
C ARG A 998 -12.62 1.86 -7.35
N GLY A 999 -11.55 2.66 -7.34
CA GLY A 999 -10.18 2.15 -7.29
C GLY A 999 -9.84 1.40 -5.99
N MET A 1000 -10.22 1.94 -4.84
CA MET A 1000 -9.98 1.29 -3.54
C MET A 1000 -10.78 -0.01 -3.38
N MET A 1001 -11.96 -0.08 -3.99
CA MET A 1001 -12.79 -1.30 -3.95
C MET A 1001 -12.22 -2.45 -4.78
N TYR A 1002 -11.21 -2.21 -5.63
CA TYR A 1002 -10.46 -3.30 -6.29
C TYR A 1002 -9.66 -4.15 -5.31
N TYR A 1003 -9.21 -3.59 -4.17
CA TYR A 1003 -8.59 -4.41 -3.12
C TYR A 1003 -9.58 -5.43 -2.57
N TYR A 1004 -10.82 -5.01 -2.29
CA TYR A 1004 -11.87 -5.91 -1.82
C TYR A 1004 -12.20 -6.99 -2.86
N ARG A 1005 -12.35 -6.62 -4.15
CA ARG A 1005 -12.60 -7.59 -5.24
C ARG A 1005 -11.45 -8.58 -5.39
N ALA A 1006 -10.20 -8.12 -5.32
CA ALA A 1006 -9.02 -8.97 -5.40
C ALA A 1006 -8.90 -9.93 -4.21
N LEU A 1007 -9.17 -9.45 -2.98
CA LEU A 1007 -9.15 -10.31 -1.79
C LEU A 1007 -10.25 -11.38 -1.82
N LYS A 1008 -11.44 -11.06 -2.35
CA LYS A 1008 -12.49 -12.07 -2.58
C LYS A 1008 -12.03 -13.17 -3.54
N MET A 1009 -11.40 -12.79 -4.65
CA MET A 1009 -10.83 -13.75 -5.60
C MET A 1009 -9.72 -14.60 -4.96
N LEU A 1010 -8.79 -13.98 -4.22
CA LEU A 1010 -7.70 -14.73 -3.56
C LEU A 1010 -8.24 -15.67 -2.47
N ALA A 1011 -9.24 -15.25 -1.69
CA ALA A 1011 -9.87 -16.09 -0.67
C ALA A 1011 -10.59 -17.29 -1.30
N PHE A 1012 -11.23 -17.10 -2.46
CA PHE A 1012 -11.77 -18.20 -3.26
C PHE A 1012 -10.66 -19.16 -3.72
N LEU A 1013 -9.57 -18.65 -4.29
CA LEU A 1013 -8.47 -19.49 -4.78
C LEU A 1013 -7.75 -20.27 -3.68
N ASP A 1014 -7.68 -19.72 -2.46
CA ASP A 1014 -7.11 -20.37 -1.28
C ASP A 1014 -8.00 -21.51 -0.75
N SER A 1015 -9.33 -21.42 -0.92
CA SER A 1015 -10.31 -22.36 -0.37
C SER A 1015 -10.89 -23.35 -1.39
N ALA A 1016 -10.80 -23.03 -2.68
CA ALA A 1016 -11.37 -23.84 -3.75
C ALA A 1016 -10.59 -25.16 -3.94
N SER A 1017 -11.31 -26.28 -3.89
CA SER A 1017 -10.76 -27.59 -4.25
C SER A 1017 -10.48 -27.68 -5.75
N GLU A 1018 -9.68 -28.65 -6.18
CA GLU A 1018 -9.44 -28.90 -7.61
C GLU A 1018 -10.73 -29.17 -8.39
N MET A 1019 -11.76 -29.71 -7.72
CA MET A 1019 -13.09 -29.92 -8.29
C MET A 1019 -13.88 -28.62 -8.40
N ASP A 1020 -13.86 -27.76 -7.38
CA ASP A 1020 -14.53 -26.45 -7.41
C ASP A 1020 -13.94 -25.54 -8.52
N ILE A 1021 -12.61 -25.59 -8.71
CA ILE A 1021 -11.92 -24.85 -9.78
C ILE A 1021 -12.32 -25.39 -11.17
N ARG A 1022 -12.59 -26.69 -11.27
CA ARG A 1022 -13.07 -27.34 -12.50
C ARG A 1022 -14.53 -26.99 -12.79
N GLU A 1023 -15.42 -27.10 -11.81
CA GLU A 1023 -16.86 -26.81 -11.95
C GLU A 1023 -17.12 -25.32 -12.16
N GLY A 1024 -16.47 -24.42 -11.41
CA GLY A 1024 -16.61 -22.98 -11.59
C GLY A 1024 -16.20 -22.50 -12.99
N SER A 1025 -15.23 -23.17 -13.63
CA SER A 1025 -14.86 -22.91 -15.02
C SER A 1025 -15.90 -23.40 -16.05
N GLN A 1026 -16.70 -24.40 -15.69
CA GLN A 1026 -17.80 -24.92 -16.50
C GLN A 1026 -19.08 -24.11 -16.31
N GLU A 1027 -19.39 -23.66 -15.09
CA GLU A 1027 -20.54 -22.81 -14.78
C GLU A 1027 -20.45 -21.44 -15.46
N LEU A 1028 -19.28 -20.78 -15.42
CA LEU A 1028 -19.00 -19.56 -16.20
C LEU A 1028 -19.16 -19.77 -17.72
N GLY A 1029 -18.89 -20.99 -18.21
CA GLY A 1029 -19.11 -21.38 -19.60
C GLY A 1029 -20.59 -21.66 -19.90
N SER A 1030 -21.34 -22.19 -18.94
CA SER A 1030 -22.74 -22.59 -19.07
C SER A 1030 -23.71 -21.42 -18.99
N MET A 1031 -23.45 -20.38 -18.19
CA MET A 1031 -24.35 -19.23 -18.08
C MET A 1031 -24.34 -18.28 -19.28
N ARG A 1032 -23.36 -18.39 -20.20
CA ARG A 1032 -23.51 -17.78 -21.54
C ARG A 1032 -24.60 -18.47 -22.39
N ARG A 1033 -25.20 -19.59 -21.93
CA ARG A 1033 -26.38 -20.22 -22.57
C ARG A 1033 -27.71 -19.56 -22.20
N ASP A 1034 -27.83 -18.93 -21.02
CA ASP A 1034 -29.14 -18.52 -20.48
C ASP A 1034 -29.48 -17.04 -20.65
N SER A 1035 -28.66 -16.26 -21.36
CA SER A 1035 -28.99 -14.87 -21.72
C SER A 1035 -29.95 -14.75 -22.92
N GLY A 1036 -30.92 -15.66 -23.03
CA GLY A 1036 -32.01 -15.53 -24.01
C GLY A 1036 -32.85 -16.79 -24.25
N PHE A 1037 -33.78 -17.13 -23.35
CA PHE A 1037 -35.21 -17.42 -23.63
C PHE A 1037 -35.95 -17.83 -22.34
N ASP A 1038 -37.08 -17.20 -22.03
CA ASP A 1038 -38.03 -17.64 -20.99
C ASP A 1038 -38.89 -18.82 -21.47
N GLY A 1039 -39.20 -19.78 -20.58
CA GLY A 1039 -40.32 -20.70 -20.78
C GLY A 1039 -40.30 -22.03 -20.01
N TYR A 1040 -40.96 -22.02 -18.84
CA TYR A 1040 -41.57 -23.14 -18.10
C TYR A 1040 -40.74 -24.02 -17.13
N SER A 1041 -41.21 -23.99 -15.87
CA SER A 1041 -41.14 -24.98 -14.78
C SER A 1041 -39.89 -25.05 -13.89
N SER A 1042 -39.91 -24.35 -12.75
CA SER A 1042 -40.06 -24.93 -11.40
C SER A 1042 -39.87 -23.85 -10.32
N GLU A 1043 -40.77 -23.80 -9.35
CA GLU A 1043 -40.88 -22.76 -8.32
C GLU A 1043 -39.66 -22.69 -7.38
N ARG A 1044 -38.92 -21.58 -7.45
CA ARG A 1044 -38.24 -20.93 -6.32
C ARG A 1044 -38.01 -19.48 -6.70
N SER A 1045 -38.74 -18.58 -6.07
CA SER A 1045 -38.78 -17.14 -6.36
C SER A 1045 -37.48 -16.41 -5.97
N PRO A 1046 -36.91 -15.59 -6.87
CA PRO A 1046 -36.23 -14.36 -6.48
C PRO A 1046 -36.88 -13.17 -7.19
N SER A 1047 -37.56 -12.33 -6.42
CA SER A 1047 -38.16 -11.08 -6.91
C SER A 1047 -37.09 -10.07 -7.34
N SER A 1048 -37.15 -9.66 -8.62
CA SER A 1048 -36.75 -8.36 -9.17
C SER A 1048 -35.50 -7.69 -8.55
N ARG A 1049 -34.30 -8.20 -8.84
CA ARG A 1049 -33.06 -7.42 -8.77
C ARG A 1049 -32.67 -6.96 -10.16
N SER A 1050 -32.84 -5.67 -10.45
CA SER A 1050 -32.17 -5.05 -11.60
C SER A 1050 -30.66 -5.25 -11.43
N LEU A 1051 -30.03 -5.96 -12.37
CA LEU A 1051 -28.60 -6.27 -12.42
C LEU A 1051 -27.76 -5.00 -12.22
N SER A 1052 -27.29 -4.79 -10.99
CA SER A 1052 -26.33 -3.74 -10.67
C SER A 1052 -24.93 -4.17 -11.09
N ARG A 1053 -24.12 -3.21 -11.56
CA ARG A 1053 -22.68 -3.31 -11.91
C ARG A 1053 -21.77 -4.03 -10.88
N ALA A 1054 -22.28 -4.37 -9.69
CA ALA A 1054 -21.52 -4.99 -8.60
C ALA A 1054 -21.56 -6.54 -8.57
N SER A 1055 -22.47 -7.19 -9.29
CA SER A 1055 -22.48 -8.66 -9.38
C SER A 1055 -21.60 -9.12 -10.54
N SER A 1056 -20.28 -9.14 -10.34
CA SER A 1056 -19.39 -9.83 -11.27
C SER A 1056 -19.69 -11.34 -11.25
N SER A 1057 -19.25 -12.06 -12.29
CA SER A 1057 -19.19 -13.52 -12.39
C SER A 1057 -18.71 -14.23 -11.11
N LEU A 1058 -17.94 -13.52 -10.28
CA LEU A 1058 -17.45 -13.96 -8.98
C LEU A 1058 -18.58 -14.22 -7.97
N GLY A 1059 -19.66 -13.43 -7.97
CA GLY A 1059 -20.75 -13.56 -6.99
C GLY A 1059 -21.49 -14.91 -7.05
N LEU A 1060 -21.37 -15.62 -8.17
CA LEU A 1060 -21.95 -16.95 -8.38
C LEU A 1060 -21.03 -18.08 -7.90
N LEU A 1061 -19.72 -17.86 -7.83
CA LEU A 1061 -18.72 -18.85 -7.40
C LEU A 1061 -18.49 -18.89 -5.88
N LEU A 1062 -18.85 -17.82 -5.18
CA LEU A 1062 -18.51 -17.61 -3.77
C LEU A 1062 -19.55 -18.29 -2.86
N LYS A 1063 -19.09 -19.18 -1.97
CA LYS A 1063 -19.94 -19.94 -1.02
C LYS A 1063 -20.30 -19.15 0.25
N GLY A 1064 -20.03 -17.85 0.28
CA GLY A 1064 -20.36 -16.92 1.38
C GLY A 1064 -19.24 -16.75 2.42
N HIS A 1065 -18.32 -17.70 2.54
CA HIS A 1065 -17.18 -17.65 3.46
C HIS A 1065 -16.16 -16.59 3.05
N GLU A 1066 -15.93 -16.46 1.75
CA GLU A 1066 -14.95 -15.58 1.13
C GLU A 1066 -15.28 -14.10 1.39
N TYR A 1067 -16.58 -13.78 1.46
CA TYR A 1067 -17.07 -12.44 1.82
C TYR A 1067 -16.68 -12.07 3.25
N GLY A 1068 -16.89 -12.99 4.21
CA GLY A 1068 -16.50 -12.80 5.60
C GLY A 1068 -14.99 -12.61 5.74
N THR A 1069 -14.21 -13.47 5.08
CA THR A 1069 -12.75 -13.38 5.09
C THR A 1069 -12.27 -12.06 4.51
N ALA A 1070 -12.77 -11.64 3.35
CA ALA A 1070 -12.36 -10.38 2.73
C ALA A 1070 -12.75 -9.16 3.59
N LEU A 1071 -13.95 -9.14 4.18
CA LEU A 1071 -14.42 -8.04 5.04
C LEU A 1071 -13.61 -7.94 6.34
N MET A 1072 -13.19 -9.06 6.92
CA MET A 1072 -12.30 -9.08 8.10
C MET A 1072 -10.88 -8.57 7.79
N LYS A 1073 -10.48 -8.57 6.52
CA LYS A 1073 -9.13 -8.15 6.08
C LYS A 1073 -9.08 -6.77 5.47
N PHE A 1074 -10.18 -6.27 4.92
CA PHE A 1074 -10.22 -4.98 4.25
C PHE A 1074 -11.52 -4.23 4.52
N THR A 1075 -11.39 -2.96 4.89
CA THR A 1075 -12.50 -2.01 4.99
C THR A 1075 -12.05 -0.68 4.40
N TYR A 1076 -12.95 0.02 3.71
CA TYR A 1076 -12.68 1.34 3.17
C TYR A 1076 -13.62 2.35 3.81
N VAL A 1077 -13.08 3.42 4.39
CA VAL A 1077 -13.88 4.44 5.06
C VAL A 1077 -13.66 5.79 4.39
N VAL A 1078 -14.77 6.41 3.98
CA VAL A 1078 -14.78 7.78 3.48
C VAL A 1078 -15.25 8.69 4.61
N ALA A 1079 -14.46 9.71 4.87
CA ALA A 1079 -14.68 10.67 5.92
C ALA A 1079 -15.45 11.88 5.37
N CYS A 1080 -16.79 11.77 5.30
CA CYS A 1080 -17.68 12.78 4.72
C CYS A 1080 -18.20 13.75 5.79
N GLN A 1081 -17.50 14.86 6.01
CA GLN A 1081 -17.71 15.71 7.20
C GLN A 1081 -19.12 16.27 7.31
N ILE A 1082 -19.64 16.82 6.21
CA ILE A 1082 -20.94 17.51 6.15
C ILE A 1082 -22.09 16.59 5.72
N TYR A 1083 -21.88 15.28 5.60
CA TYR A 1083 -22.91 14.34 5.13
C TYR A 1083 -24.18 14.39 5.97
N GLY A 1084 -24.05 14.52 7.31
CA GLY A 1084 -25.21 14.68 8.20
C GLY A 1084 -26.03 15.94 7.87
N THR A 1085 -25.36 17.06 7.61
CA THR A 1085 -26.00 18.32 7.19
C THR A 1085 -26.62 18.22 5.80
N GLN A 1086 -25.93 17.58 4.85
CA GLN A 1086 -26.44 17.33 3.50
C GLN A 1086 -27.69 16.46 3.53
N LYS A 1087 -27.70 15.41 4.37
CA LYS A 1087 -28.83 14.51 4.58
C LYS A 1087 -30.02 15.26 5.19
N ALA A 1088 -29.79 16.09 6.22
CA ALA A 1088 -30.83 16.93 6.82
C ALA A 1088 -31.44 17.92 5.82
N LYS A 1089 -30.63 18.46 4.89
CA LYS A 1089 -31.06 19.38 3.83
C LYS A 1089 -31.66 18.71 2.59
N LYS A 1090 -31.65 17.37 2.51
CA LYS A 1090 -32.02 16.60 1.30
C LYS A 1090 -31.22 17.01 0.07
N ASP A 1091 -29.92 17.21 0.25
CA ASP A 1091 -28.97 17.53 -0.81
C ASP A 1091 -28.75 16.31 -1.73
N PRO A 1092 -28.73 16.46 -3.07
CA PRO A 1092 -28.42 15.36 -4.00
C PRO A 1092 -27.11 14.63 -3.69
N HIS A 1093 -26.09 15.32 -3.14
CA HIS A 1093 -24.83 14.69 -2.73
C HIS A 1093 -25.05 13.54 -1.74
N ALA A 1094 -26.03 13.69 -0.81
CA ALA A 1094 -26.31 12.66 0.18
C ALA A 1094 -26.88 11.38 -0.46
N GLU A 1095 -27.72 11.51 -1.49
CA GLU A 1095 -28.27 10.38 -2.25
C GLU A 1095 -27.18 9.67 -3.07
N GLU A 1096 -26.23 10.44 -3.62
CA GLU A 1096 -25.11 9.90 -4.38
C GLU A 1096 -24.12 9.13 -3.50
N ILE A 1097 -23.81 9.66 -2.32
CA ILE A 1097 -22.99 8.98 -1.30
C ILE A 1097 -23.70 7.70 -0.83
N LEU A 1098 -25.02 7.75 -0.60
CA LEU A 1098 -25.81 6.56 -0.27
C LEU A 1098 -25.76 5.51 -1.38
N TYR A 1099 -25.79 5.94 -2.65
CA TYR A 1099 -25.63 5.03 -3.77
C TYR A 1099 -24.23 4.37 -3.82
N LEU A 1100 -23.17 5.12 -3.51
CA LEU A 1100 -21.83 4.56 -3.40
C LEU A 1100 -21.75 3.51 -2.29
N MET A 1101 -22.36 3.75 -1.12
CA MET A 1101 -22.46 2.76 -0.05
C MET A 1101 -23.26 1.53 -0.48
N LYS A 1102 -24.40 1.73 -1.16
CA LYS A 1102 -25.24 0.63 -1.68
C LYS A 1102 -24.54 -0.21 -2.73
N SER A 1103 -23.63 0.36 -3.51
CA SER A 1103 -22.90 -0.38 -4.55
C SER A 1103 -21.63 -1.07 -4.04
N ASN A 1104 -21.13 -0.70 -2.86
CA ASN A 1104 -19.85 -1.16 -2.32
C ASN A 1104 -19.98 -1.66 -0.88
N GLU A 1105 -20.05 -2.98 -0.69
CA GLU A 1105 -20.26 -3.64 0.61
C GLU A 1105 -19.21 -3.28 1.69
N ALA A 1106 -17.94 -3.10 1.29
CA ALA A 1106 -16.83 -2.80 2.22
C ALA A 1106 -16.65 -1.29 2.48
N LEU A 1107 -17.47 -0.43 1.85
CA LEU A 1107 -17.44 1.02 2.07
C LEU A 1107 -18.18 1.37 3.36
N ARG A 1108 -17.60 2.27 4.15
CA ARG A 1108 -18.20 2.91 5.31
C ARG A 1108 -18.12 4.43 5.14
N VAL A 1109 -19.10 5.14 5.66
CA VAL A 1109 -19.07 6.61 5.69
C VAL A 1109 -19.06 7.06 7.14
N ALA A 1110 -18.08 7.88 7.49
CA ALA A 1110 -18.06 8.58 8.77
C ALA A 1110 -18.42 10.05 8.53
N TYR A 1111 -19.18 10.66 9.44
CA TYR A 1111 -19.58 12.07 9.35
C TYR A 1111 -19.67 12.72 10.74
N VAL A 1112 -19.72 14.05 10.77
CA VAL A 1112 -19.95 14.82 12.01
C VAL A 1112 -21.41 15.29 12.00
N ASP A 1113 -22.12 14.97 13.08
CA ASP A 1113 -23.49 15.37 13.33
C ASP A 1113 -23.50 16.50 14.36
N GLU A 1114 -24.10 17.63 14.00
CA GLU A 1114 -24.23 18.81 14.86
C GLU A 1114 -25.60 18.84 15.51
N VAL A 1115 -25.64 18.73 16.84
CA VAL A 1115 -26.87 18.82 17.62
C VAL A 1115 -26.86 20.10 18.42
N SER A 1116 -27.79 21.01 18.14
CA SER A 1116 -27.96 22.24 18.93
C SER A 1116 -28.66 21.92 20.24
N THR A 1117 -27.96 22.02 21.37
CA THR A 1117 -28.63 22.06 22.67
C THR A 1117 -29.19 23.47 22.84
N GLY A 1118 -30.49 23.63 23.11
CA GLY A 1118 -31.23 24.91 23.03
C GLY A 1118 -30.72 26.10 23.86
N ARG A 1119 -29.54 26.01 24.47
CA ARG A 1119 -28.80 27.07 25.19
C ARG A 1119 -27.74 27.79 24.34
N GLY A 1120 -27.65 27.50 23.04
CA GLY A 1120 -26.66 28.11 22.13
C GLY A 1120 -25.31 27.39 22.10
N GLU A 1121 -25.18 26.27 22.81
CA GLU A 1121 -24.05 25.36 22.71
C GLU A 1121 -24.36 24.29 21.63
N LYS A 1122 -23.33 23.89 20.88
CA LYS A 1122 -23.42 22.81 19.89
C LYS A 1122 -22.68 21.59 20.41
N GLU A 1123 -23.36 20.45 20.42
CA GLU A 1123 -22.73 19.16 20.65
C GLU A 1123 -22.38 18.52 19.30
N PHE A 1124 -21.19 17.95 19.22
CA PHE A 1124 -20.71 17.28 18.03
C PHE A 1124 -20.71 15.78 18.29
N TYR A 1125 -21.34 15.02 17.40
CA TYR A 1125 -21.30 13.57 17.41
C TYR A 1125 -20.55 13.10 16.17
N SER A 1126 -19.71 12.09 16.34
CA SER A 1126 -19.15 11.39 15.19
C SER A 1126 -19.93 10.11 14.98
N VAL A 1127 -20.42 9.95 13.76
CA VAL A 1127 -21.30 8.85 13.38
C VAL A 1127 -20.64 8.04 12.27
N LEU A 1128 -20.62 6.72 12.40
CA LEU A 1128 -20.21 5.79 11.35
C LEU A 1128 -21.44 5.04 10.84
N VAL A 1129 -21.63 5.06 9.53
CA VAL A 1129 -22.76 4.41 8.85
C VAL A 1129 -22.28 3.39 7.81
N LYS A 1130 -23.13 2.40 7.58
CA LYS A 1130 -23.03 1.48 6.45
C LYS A 1130 -24.40 1.28 5.80
N TYR A 1131 -24.39 0.83 4.56
CA TYR A 1131 -25.60 0.29 3.94
C TYR A 1131 -25.73 -1.19 4.30
N ASP A 1132 -26.85 -1.56 4.93
CA ASP A 1132 -27.16 -2.95 5.23
C ASP A 1132 -27.97 -3.55 4.07
N HIS A 1133 -27.39 -4.53 3.38
CA HIS A 1133 -28.02 -5.20 2.25
C HIS A 1133 -29.15 -6.15 2.65
N GLN A 1134 -29.21 -6.60 3.90
CA GLN A 1134 -30.29 -7.46 4.40
C GLN A 1134 -31.51 -6.61 4.79
N LEU A 1135 -31.27 -5.47 5.44
CA LEU A 1135 -32.33 -4.53 5.84
C LEU A 1135 -32.69 -3.50 4.76
N GLU A 1136 -31.96 -3.51 3.64
CA GLU A 1136 -32.07 -2.57 2.51
C GLU A 1136 -32.01 -1.07 2.88
N ARG A 1137 -31.43 -0.75 4.05
CA ARG A 1137 -31.38 0.62 4.59
C ARG A 1137 -29.98 0.99 5.09
N GLU A 1138 -29.72 2.30 5.19
CA GLU A 1138 -28.57 2.83 5.91
C GLU A 1138 -28.75 2.60 7.40
N VAL A 1139 -27.70 2.16 8.09
CA VAL A 1139 -27.71 1.89 9.53
C VAL A 1139 -26.55 2.59 10.21
N GLU A 1140 -26.85 3.28 11.31
CA GLU A 1140 -25.84 3.85 12.21
C GLU A 1140 -25.20 2.73 13.05
N ILE A 1141 -23.88 2.62 12.98
CA ILE A 1141 -23.12 1.60 13.70
C ILE A 1141 -22.68 2.15 15.06
N TYR A 1142 -22.05 3.33 15.04
CA TYR A 1142 -21.45 3.98 16.21
C TYR A 1142 -21.77 5.46 16.20
N ARG A 1143 -22.12 6.02 17.37
CA ARG A 1143 -22.35 7.45 17.62
C ARG A 1143 -21.60 7.86 18.89
N THR A 1144 -20.47 8.53 18.72
CA THR A 1144 -19.60 8.95 19.84
C THR A 1144 -19.62 10.48 19.99
N MET A 1145 -19.91 11.00 21.18
CA MET A 1145 -19.87 12.44 21.44
C MET A 1145 -18.42 12.92 21.45
N ASN A 1146 -18.17 14.01 20.73
CA ASN A 1146 -16.87 14.65 20.59
C ASN A 1146 -16.94 16.11 21.08
N LEU A 1147 -15.82 16.60 21.60
CA LEU A 1147 -15.72 17.94 22.17
C LEU A 1147 -15.63 19.07 21.11
N VAL A 1148 -15.64 18.74 19.81
CA VAL A 1148 -15.26 19.67 18.73
C VAL A 1148 -15.90 19.35 17.38
N HIS A 1149 -16.10 20.40 16.59
CA HIS A 1149 -16.14 20.39 15.13
C HIS A 1149 -14.74 20.12 14.53
N VAL A 1150 -14.15 18.92 14.69
CA VAL A 1150 -12.91 18.59 13.96
C VAL A 1150 -13.21 17.79 12.72
N GLU A 1151 -13.01 18.46 11.60
CA GLU A 1151 -13.19 18.05 10.21
C GLU A 1151 -12.71 16.62 9.90
N VAL A 1152 -11.49 16.21 10.25
CA VAL A 1152 -10.96 14.86 9.87
C VAL A 1152 -10.78 13.92 11.06
N MET A 1153 -10.59 14.47 12.25
CA MET A 1153 -10.07 13.70 13.39
C MET A 1153 -11.16 13.00 14.21
N ALA A 1154 -12.37 13.57 14.20
CA ALA A 1154 -13.56 13.00 14.84
C ALA A 1154 -13.92 11.62 14.24
N MET A 1155 -13.46 11.34 13.02
CA MET A 1155 -13.67 10.07 12.34
C MET A 1155 -12.60 9.02 12.66
N VAL A 1156 -11.39 9.44 13.05
CA VAL A 1156 -10.37 8.55 13.62
C VAL A 1156 -10.80 8.07 15.02
N VAL A 1157 -11.67 8.81 15.72
CA VAL A 1157 -12.27 8.39 17.00
C VAL A 1157 -13.11 7.13 16.83
N ILE A 1158 -13.96 7.09 15.79
CA ILE A 1158 -14.77 5.90 15.47
C ILE A 1158 -13.96 4.83 14.74
N MET A 1159 -12.95 5.22 13.97
CA MET A 1159 -12.15 4.27 13.19
C MET A 1159 -10.97 3.72 13.99
N ALA A 1160 -11.22 3.04 15.12
CA ALA A 1160 -10.23 2.09 15.61
C ALA A 1160 -10.17 0.93 14.60
N VAL A 1161 -9.43 1.19 13.53
CA VAL A 1161 -9.37 0.41 12.30
C VAL A 1161 -7.87 0.09 12.10
N PRO A 1162 -7.53 -1.18 11.85
CA PRO A 1162 -6.21 -1.78 12.09
C PRO A 1162 -5.01 -1.21 11.31
#